data_AF-A0AAU9IFW2-F1
#
_entry.id   AF-A0AAU9IFW2-F1
#
_cell.length_a   1.000
_cell.length_b   1.000
_cell.length_c   1.000
_cell.angle_alpha   90.00
_cell.angle_beta   90.00
_cell.angle_gamma   90.00
#
_symmetry.space_group_name_H-M   'P 1'
#
loop_
_entity.id
_entity.type
_entity.pdbx_description
1 polymer ?
#
loop_
_entity_poly.entity_id
_entity_poly.type
_entity_poly.pdbx_seq_one_letter_code
_entity_poly.pdbx_strand_id
1 'polypeptide(L)'
;MRIYFFILLGIVLSQSTLLECRSEWLKIIQAAGGILDPSPSNYSKMFMYTGFNVNNLGQYDPCLELDSSKYAIIQFNPSPPIVVGLCGPKECSKYDYLHIFANLTSSDTKNDDIFEKSFGDVIQATATSNIEVIFPKEYIDHHFKEYTAGAIIMLIIVSIIILIAIIGTWIDYWLMSKTEEAKKESGKPPKVTLLMKYFLCFSVITNLKKLFTSRSQEKLGKKDTLEILNPVRVLSIGWVVFGHNGMILVTSTVLVNVNKIVDIMKSPKMIITIAGTLSVDSFFCISGVLIGYLLLLEINSGRRMNWPMLYIHRVLRIWPLMLFVLFFFWALQRHMGNGPMWYNGDLYNSQCKDYWWSNLLFINNFIPDWKGSGCLGQGWYLANDMQFYIITPPIIYLYHRYHKWIGWGILMSSVGFTVIMSGIVAHHFSLNTVVFAAVNGTNYMDFYYTKPYCRIGAYAIGILAGFIVYSYRLYKEKGIVYDPICVWIGKKLENKYVRYTIGLIGLALINFVIFIQYDTMKNPGGFALTYPNWTHDENVVFIAFHRMIWTFALMFVLLPGLLGHFSWMSWILSLDIWTPFSRLTYCVFLLQSNLIEIFYRCQRSALWFDEFLYLRDSTWFFFFCYLCAIPFVVLVEMPALQVEKLAFMSLRSKPPTDEKARSLLMVSMDKETKESS
;
A
#
# COMPACT_ATOMS: atom_id res chain seq x y z
N MET A 1 -0.35 -38.86 16.27
CA MET A 1 -0.73 -37.45 16.54
C MET A 1 -2.24 -37.29 16.70
N ARG A 2 -3.08 -37.59 15.68
CA ARG A 2 -4.56 -37.47 15.77
C ARG A 2 -5.19 -38.23 16.95
N ILE A 3 -4.86 -39.51 17.08
CA ILE A 3 -5.36 -40.38 18.16
C ILE A 3 -4.88 -39.89 19.53
N TYR A 4 -3.66 -39.37 19.61
CA TYR A 4 -3.06 -38.89 20.86
C TYR A 4 -3.74 -37.62 21.38
N PHE A 5 -4.00 -36.65 20.50
CA PHE A 5 -4.75 -35.43 20.83
C PHE A 5 -6.11 -35.76 21.46
N PHE A 6 -6.81 -36.74 20.90
CA PHE A 6 -8.11 -37.16 21.42
C PHE A 6 -8.04 -38.07 22.65
N ILE A 7 -6.93 -38.80 22.87
CA ILE A 7 -6.66 -39.46 24.16
C ILE A 7 -6.50 -38.41 25.26
N LEU A 8 -5.68 -37.37 25.03
CA LEU A 8 -5.51 -36.25 25.97
C LEU A 8 -6.83 -35.51 26.21
N LEU A 9 -7.58 -35.23 25.12
CA LEU A 9 -8.92 -34.65 25.21
C LEU A 9 -9.84 -35.53 26.05
N GLY A 10 -9.81 -36.85 25.86
CA GLY A 10 -10.57 -37.82 26.64
C GLY A 10 -10.21 -37.84 28.12
N ILE A 11 -8.91 -37.75 28.46
CA ILE A 11 -8.42 -37.64 29.84
C ILE A 11 -8.94 -36.35 30.49
N VAL A 12 -8.84 -35.21 29.80
CA VAL A 12 -9.30 -33.92 30.32
C VAL A 12 -10.83 -33.87 30.44
N LEU A 13 -11.54 -34.41 29.46
CA LEU A 13 -12.99 -34.58 29.51
C LEU A 13 -13.43 -35.47 30.67
N SER A 14 -12.61 -36.45 31.07
CA SER A 14 -12.93 -37.33 32.20
C SER A 14 -13.04 -36.58 33.54
N GLN A 15 -12.31 -35.46 33.66
CA GLN A 15 -12.25 -34.58 34.82
C GLN A 15 -13.26 -33.40 34.74
N SER A 16 -13.91 -33.20 33.58
CA SER A 16 -14.88 -32.12 33.38
C SER A 16 -16.25 -32.45 34.00
N THR A 17 -16.87 -31.45 34.63
CA THR A 17 -18.17 -31.53 35.34
C THR A 17 -19.40 -31.33 34.45
N LEU A 18 -19.23 -31.04 33.15
CA LEU A 18 -20.32 -30.80 32.20
C LEU A 18 -20.80 -32.10 31.53
N LEU A 19 -22.02 -32.55 31.83
CA LEU A 19 -22.50 -33.89 31.43
C LEU A 19 -22.77 -34.05 29.92
N GLU A 20 -23.44 -33.06 29.30
CA GLU A 20 -24.00 -33.21 27.95
C GLU A 20 -22.95 -33.02 26.83
N CYS A 21 -22.25 -31.87 26.82
CA CYS A 21 -21.15 -31.61 25.88
C CYS A 21 -20.03 -32.67 25.97
N ARG A 22 -19.72 -33.16 27.18
CA ARG A 22 -18.74 -34.24 27.40
C ARG A 22 -19.17 -35.53 26.72
N SER A 23 -20.45 -35.89 26.81
CA SER A 23 -20.97 -37.12 26.21
C SER A 23 -20.81 -37.13 24.69
N GLU A 24 -21.06 -35.99 24.04
CA GLU A 24 -20.92 -35.84 22.59
C GLU A 24 -19.45 -35.89 22.14
N TRP A 25 -18.54 -35.23 22.88
CA TRP A 25 -17.11 -35.35 22.59
C TRP A 25 -16.58 -36.78 22.75
N LEU A 26 -17.08 -37.53 23.74
CA LEU A 26 -16.71 -38.94 23.90
C LEU A 26 -17.16 -39.80 22.71
N LYS A 27 -18.33 -39.51 22.11
CA LYS A 27 -18.77 -40.17 20.88
C LYS A 27 -17.82 -39.88 19.70
N ILE A 28 -17.36 -38.63 19.56
CA ILE A 28 -16.36 -38.25 18.54
C ILE A 28 -15.05 -39.03 18.74
N ILE A 29 -14.57 -39.12 19.98
CA ILE A 29 -13.35 -39.87 20.34
C ILE A 29 -13.50 -41.36 20.01
N GLN A 30 -14.62 -41.97 20.41
CA GLN A 30 -14.89 -43.39 20.17
C GLN A 30 -15.04 -43.71 18.67
N ALA A 31 -15.61 -42.78 17.90
CA ALA A 31 -15.80 -42.90 16.46
C ALA A 31 -14.51 -42.72 15.63
N ALA A 32 -13.37 -42.41 16.27
CA ALA A 32 -12.06 -42.25 15.63
C ALA A 32 -11.57 -43.51 14.92
N GLY A 33 -11.99 -44.70 15.35
CA GLY A 33 -11.64 -45.97 14.71
C GLY A 33 -12.30 -46.16 13.33
N GLY A 34 -13.49 -45.58 13.11
CA GLY A 34 -14.30 -45.73 11.90
C GLY A 34 -13.94 -44.77 10.75
N ILE A 35 -12.74 -44.19 10.78
CA ILE A 35 -12.30 -43.22 9.76
C ILE A 35 -12.09 -43.90 8.39
N LEU A 36 -11.70 -45.16 8.38
CA LEU A 36 -11.45 -45.91 7.15
C LEU A 36 -12.70 -46.64 6.63
N ASP A 37 -13.84 -46.48 7.29
CA ASP A 37 -15.08 -47.12 6.87
C ASP A 37 -15.55 -46.53 5.53
N PRO A 38 -16.17 -47.34 4.64
CA PRO A 38 -16.68 -46.85 3.35
C PRO A 38 -17.73 -45.74 3.50
N SER A 39 -18.44 -45.71 4.63
CA SER A 39 -19.44 -44.72 5.00
C SER A 39 -19.24 -44.27 6.45
N PRO A 40 -18.30 -43.35 6.71
CA PRO A 40 -17.96 -42.94 8.07
C PRO A 40 -19.15 -42.23 8.72
N SER A 41 -19.36 -42.49 10.00
CA SER A 41 -20.40 -41.82 10.81
C SER A 41 -20.18 -40.31 10.87
N ASN A 42 -21.21 -39.52 11.20
CA ASN A 42 -21.04 -38.07 11.38
C ASN A 42 -19.98 -37.74 12.44
N TYR A 43 -19.92 -38.51 13.54
CA TYR A 43 -18.88 -38.36 14.57
C TYR A 43 -17.46 -38.70 14.04
N SER A 44 -17.33 -39.72 13.19
CA SER A 44 -16.06 -40.05 12.52
C SER A 44 -15.63 -38.92 11.56
N LYS A 45 -16.58 -38.29 10.86
CA LYS A 45 -16.32 -37.13 9.99
C LYS A 45 -15.92 -35.90 10.80
N MET A 46 -16.57 -35.61 11.93
CA MET A 46 -16.16 -34.53 12.84
C MET A 46 -14.71 -34.70 13.30
N PHE A 47 -14.33 -35.94 13.63
CA PHE A 47 -12.93 -36.26 13.93
C PHE A 47 -12.03 -35.97 12.73
N MET A 48 -12.37 -36.44 11.52
CA MET A 48 -11.57 -36.20 10.32
C MET A 48 -11.36 -34.72 10.00
N TYR A 49 -12.39 -33.90 10.18
CA TYR A 49 -12.42 -32.48 9.82
C TYR A 49 -11.76 -31.58 10.87
N THR A 50 -11.42 -32.12 12.04
CA THR A 50 -10.69 -31.40 13.08
C THR A 50 -9.23 -31.17 12.68
N GLY A 51 -8.67 -30.01 13.01
CA GLY A 51 -7.26 -29.69 12.93
C GLY A 51 -6.52 -30.22 14.16
N PHE A 52 -5.46 -31.00 13.93
CA PHE A 52 -4.78 -31.74 15.01
C PHE A 52 -3.45 -31.15 15.46
N ASN A 53 -2.95 -30.16 14.71
CA ASN A 53 -1.67 -29.53 14.95
C ASN A 53 -1.89 -28.03 15.12
N VAL A 54 -0.90 -27.37 15.72
CA VAL A 54 -0.80 -25.91 15.74
C VAL A 54 -0.91 -25.36 14.33
N ASN A 55 -1.70 -24.30 14.17
CA ASN A 55 -1.98 -23.68 12.88
C ASN A 55 -2.51 -24.67 11.84
N ASN A 56 -3.38 -25.58 12.29
CA ASN A 56 -4.18 -26.41 11.41
C ASN A 56 -5.65 -26.02 11.55
N LEU A 57 -6.24 -25.49 10.48
CA LEU A 57 -7.64 -25.07 10.43
C LEU A 57 -8.60 -26.24 10.18
N GLY A 58 -8.11 -27.48 10.00
CA GLY A 58 -8.98 -28.60 9.67
C GLY A 58 -9.74 -28.39 8.35
N GLN A 59 -10.92 -28.99 8.23
CA GLN A 59 -11.81 -28.84 7.09
C GLN A 59 -13.04 -28.02 7.47
N TYR A 60 -12.95 -26.70 7.24
CA TYR A 60 -14.00 -25.75 7.59
C TYR A 60 -15.34 -26.05 6.89
N ASP A 61 -15.38 -26.01 5.55
CA ASP A 61 -16.64 -26.13 4.81
C ASP A 61 -17.36 -27.48 5.07
N PRO A 62 -16.68 -28.65 5.00
CA PRO A 62 -17.31 -29.94 5.27
C PRO A 62 -17.83 -30.09 6.71
N CYS A 63 -17.20 -29.43 7.69
CA CYS A 63 -17.69 -29.44 9.07
C CYS A 63 -19.03 -28.70 9.21
N LEU A 64 -19.29 -27.68 8.39
CA LEU A 64 -20.52 -26.90 8.46
C LEU A 64 -21.71 -27.58 7.78
N GLU A 65 -21.47 -28.62 6.99
CA GLU A 65 -22.48 -29.42 6.29
C GLU A 65 -23.05 -30.56 7.16
N LEU A 66 -22.41 -30.88 8.28
CA LEU A 66 -22.91 -31.89 9.22
C LEU A 66 -23.91 -31.26 10.20
N ASP A 67 -25.10 -31.87 10.35
CA ASP A 67 -26.21 -31.31 11.14
C ASP A 67 -25.91 -31.18 12.65
N SER A 68 -25.07 -32.06 13.18
CA SER A 68 -24.75 -32.16 14.61
C SER A 68 -23.39 -31.56 15.00
N SER A 69 -22.72 -30.82 14.10
CA SER A 69 -21.45 -30.16 14.43
C SER A 69 -21.46 -28.65 14.37
N LYS A 70 -20.41 -28.11 14.95
CA LYS A 70 -20.06 -26.71 15.01
C LYS A 70 -18.56 -26.55 14.85
N TYR A 71 -18.16 -25.67 13.94
CA TYR A 71 -16.75 -25.36 13.73
C TYR A 71 -16.30 -24.26 14.71
N ALA A 72 -15.21 -24.52 15.42
CA ALA A 72 -14.63 -23.62 16.40
C ALA A 72 -13.16 -23.32 16.06
N ILE A 73 -12.72 -22.10 16.33
CA ILE A 73 -11.32 -21.72 16.35
C ILE A 73 -10.92 -21.48 17.79
N ILE A 74 -9.89 -22.19 18.23
CA ILE A 74 -9.21 -21.92 19.49
C ILE A 74 -7.99 -21.07 19.15
N GLN A 75 -8.04 -19.80 19.56
CA GLN A 75 -7.00 -18.83 19.28
C GLN A 75 -6.13 -18.65 20.52
N PHE A 76 -4.84 -18.88 20.33
CA PHE A 76 -3.80 -18.82 21.35
C PHE A 76 -3.05 -17.48 21.30
N ASN A 77 -2.77 -16.98 20.10
CA ASN A 77 -2.15 -15.67 19.88
C ASN A 77 -2.80 -14.99 18.65
N PRO A 78 -3.18 -13.70 18.73
CA PRO A 78 -3.65 -12.94 17.57
C PRO A 78 -2.59 -12.58 16.53
N SER A 79 -1.33 -12.35 16.90
CA SER A 79 -0.29 -11.90 15.97
C SER A 79 1.11 -12.33 16.43
N PRO A 80 1.82 -13.18 15.65
CA PRO A 80 1.29 -13.95 14.52
C PRO A 80 0.12 -14.86 14.97
N PRO A 81 -0.87 -15.14 14.11
CA PRO A 81 -1.97 -16.03 14.45
C PRO A 81 -1.47 -17.42 14.84
N ILE A 82 -1.75 -17.82 16.08
CA ILE A 82 -1.58 -19.19 16.57
C ILE A 82 -2.97 -19.71 16.89
N VAL A 83 -3.47 -20.64 16.07
CA VAL A 83 -4.85 -21.11 16.16
C VAL A 83 -4.96 -22.62 15.90
N VAL A 84 -6.03 -23.23 16.39
CA VAL A 84 -6.44 -24.59 16.05
C VAL A 84 -7.91 -24.59 15.65
N GLY A 85 -8.21 -25.13 14.46
CA GLY A 85 -9.58 -25.32 13.98
C GLY A 85 -10.14 -26.67 14.44
N LEU A 86 -11.35 -26.69 14.98
CA LEU A 86 -12.00 -27.89 15.51
C LEU A 86 -13.38 -28.06 14.91
N CYS A 87 -13.73 -29.30 14.59
CA CYS A 87 -15.09 -29.68 14.26
C CYS A 87 -15.66 -30.47 15.44
N GLY A 88 -16.43 -29.80 16.29
CA GLY A 88 -16.99 -30.40 17.50
C GLY A 88 -18.51 -30.40 17.53
N PRO A 89 -19.12 -30.84 18.64
CA PRO A 89 -20.57 -30.94 18.75
C PRO A 89 -21.24 -29.58 18.85
N LYS A 90 -22.48 -29.51 18.38
CA LYS A 90 -23.27 -28.27 18.33
C LYS A 90 -23.79 -27.84 19.70
N GLU A 91 -23.97 -28.79 20.61
CA GLU A 91 -24.49 -28.62 21.97
C GLU A 91 -23.51 -27.87 22.88
N CYS A 92 -22.23 -27.84 22.52
CA CYS A 92 -21.18 -27.20 23.32
C CYS A 92 -21.15 -25.67 23.13
N SER A 93 -21.15 -24.95 24.25
CA SER A 93 -20.99 -23.50 24.33
C SER A 93 -19.53 -23.06 24.23
N LYS A 94 -19.27 -21.76 24.02
CA LYS A 94 -17.91 -21.20 24.04
C LYS A 94 -17.17 -21.51 25.35
N TYR A 95 -17.90 -21.47 26.47
CA TYR A 95 -17.35 -21.75 27.80
C TYR A 95 -16.89 -23.21 27.92
N ASP A 96 -17.62 -24.15 27.33
CA ASP A 96 -17.27 -25.58 27.37
C ASP A 96 -15.96 -25.85 26.63
N TYR A 97 -15.80 -25.30 25.42
CA TYR A 97 -14.53 -25.37 24.69
C TYR A 97 -13.40 -24.72 25.51
N LEU A 98 -13.62 -23.54 26.08
CA LEU A 98 -12.59 -22.84 26.86
C LEU A 98 -12.14 -23.67 28.07
N HIS A 99 -13.07 -24.28 28.81
CA HIS A 99 -12.74 -25.14 29.95
C HIS A 99 -11.95 -26.38 29.55
N ILE A 100 -12.32 -27.02 28.44
CA ILE A 100 -11.60 -28.19 27.93
C ILE A 100 -10.15 -27.83 27.56
N PHE A 101 -9.96 -26.72 26.83
CA PHE A 101 -8.64 -26.31 26.38
C PHE A 101 -7.78 -25.66 27.46
N ALA A 102 -8.37 -24.94 28.40
CA ALA A 102 -7.65 -24.41 29.56
C ALA A 102 -7.06 -25.54 30.41
N ASN A 103 -7.84 -26.61 30.64
CA ASN A 103 -7.36 -27.79 31.38
C ASN A 103 -6.29 -28.57 30.61
N LEU A 104 -6.39 -28.67 29.28
CA LEU A 104 -5.32 -29.22 28.43
C LEU A 104 -4.01 -28.44 28.53
N THR A 105 -4.05 -27.13 28.81
CA THR A 105 -2.84 -26.30 28.97
C THR A 105 -2.32 -26.24 30.42
N SER A 106 -3.05 -26.83 31.38
CA SER A 106 -2.69 -26.83 32.81
C SER A 106 -1.55 -27.81 33.14
N SER A 107 -0.87 -27.56 34.27
CA SER A 107 0.39 -28.20 34.72
C SER A 107 0.41 -29.74 34.69
N ASP A 108 -0.72 -30.41 34.88
CA ASP A 108 -0.76 -31.88 35.03
C ASP A 108 -0.52 -32.66 33.72
N THR A 109 -0.58 -31.99 32.56
CA THR A 109 -0.31 -32.60 31.23
C THR A 109 1.01 -32.16 30.61
N LYS A 110 1.78 -31.28 31.28
CA LYS A 110 3.08 -30.79 30.79
C LYS A 110 4.19 -31.83 30.81
N ASN A 111 4.05 -32.93 31.55
CA ASN A 111 5.05 -33.99 31.67
C ASN A 111 5.02 -35.00 30.50
N ASP A 112 4.26 -34.73 29.45
CA ASP A 112 4.08 -35.66 28.34
C ASP A 112 4.89 -35.19 27.11
N ASP A 113 6.00 -35.89 26.84
CA ASP A 113 7.03 -35.58 25.82
C ASP A 113 6.46 -35.24 24.44
N ILE A 114 5.28 -35.77 24.08
CA ILE A 114 4.63 -35.58 22.77
C ILE A 114 3.75 -34.34 22.75
N PHE A 115 3.08 -34.02 23.87
CA PHE A 115 2.30 -32.79 24.02
C PHE A 115 3.23 -31.58 24.07
N GLU A 116 4.36 -31.69 24.77
CA GLU A 116 5.43 -30.70 24.72
C GLU A 116 6.04 -30.57 23.30
N LYS A 117 6.25 -31.67 22.57
CA LYS A 117 6.72 -31.59 21.17
C LYS A 117 5.69 -31.04 20.17
N SER A 118 4.39 -31.15 20.43
CA SER A 118 3.33 -30.74 19.50
C SER A 118 2.73 -29.38 19.83
N PHE A 119 2.69 -29.02 21.12
CA PHE A 119 2.08 -27.80 21.66
C PHE A 119 2.99 -27.06 22.66
N GLY A 120 4.16 -27.59 23.05
CA GLY A 120 5.06 -26.96 24.03
C GLY A 120 5.59 -25.60 23.58
N ASP A 121 5.94 -25.46 22.30
CA ASP A 121 6.30 -24.16 21.71
C ASP A 121 5.13 -23.15 21.78
N VAL A 122 3.88 -23.63 21.65
CA VAL A 122 2.67 -22.81 21.76
C VAL A 122 2.40 -22.41 23.21
N ILE A 123 2.56 -23.34 24.15
CA ILE A 123 2.34 -23.11 25.59
C ILE A 123 3.40 -22.15 26.16
N GLN A 124 4.65 -22.25 25.70
CA GLN A 124 5.70 -21.28 26.05
C GLN A 124 5.43 -19.89 25.46
N ALA A 125 4.88 -19.82 24.25
CA ALA A 125 4.49 -18.56 23.61
C ALA A 125 3.20 -17.94 24.17
N THR A 126 2.31 -18.73 24.79
CA THR A 126 1.00 -18.29 25.32
C THR A 126 0.96 -18.08 26.82
N ALA A 127 2.09 -18.20 27.53
CA ALA A 127 2.14 -17.95 28.97
C ALA A 127 1.67 -16.53 29.39
N THR A 128 1.41 -15.65 28.41
CA THR A 128 0.96 -14.27 28.59
C THR A 128 -0.35 -13.91 27.85
N SER A 129 -0.95 -14.80 27.04
CA SER A 129 -2.16 -14.49 26.24
C SER A 129 -3.38 -15.32 26.65
N ASN A 130 -4.54 -14.64 26.79
CA ASN A 130 -5.81 -15.31 27.07
C ASN A 130 -6.24 -16.14 25.86
N ILE A 131 -6.56 -17.42 26.07
CA ILE A 131 -7.14 -18.30 25.05
C ILE A 131 -8.54 -17.78 24.69
N GLU A 132 -8.82 -17.62 23.40
CA GLU A 132 -10.13 -17.19 22.89
C GLU A 132 -10.79 -18.30 22.05
N VAL A 133 -12.09 -18.53 22.28
CA VAL A 133 -12.89 -19.46 21.48
C VAL A 133 -13.85 -18.70 20.58
N ILE A 134 -13.74 -18.95 19.28
CA ILE A 134 -14.48 -18.25 18.24
C ILE A 134 -15.27 -19.27 17.43
N PHE A 135 -16.53 -18.97 17.15
CA PHE A 135 -17.37 -19.74 16.23
C PHE A 135 -17.54 -18.90 14.95
N PRO A 136 -16.69 -19.08 13.92
CA PRO A 136 -16.63 -18.16 12.80
C PRO A 136 -17.96 -18.02 12.06
N LYS A 137 -18.66 -19.14 11.79
CA LYS A 137 -19.95 -19.12 11.10
C LYS A 137 -20.99 -18.29 11.85
N GLU A 138 -21.14 -18.51 13.16
CA GLU A 138 -22.08 -17.74 13.98
C GLU A 138 -21.71 -16.26 14.06
N TYR A 139 -20.41 -15.97 14.18
CA TYR A 139 -19.94 -14.59 14.20
C TYR A 139 -20.28 -13.87 12.88
N ILE A 140 -19.97 -14.50 11.74
CA ILE A 140 -20.23 -13.97 10.40
C ILE A 140 -21.74 -13.83 10.15
N ASP A 141 -22.53 -14.83 10.53
CA ASP A 141 -23.99 -14.80 10.38
C ASP A 141 -24.62 -13.67 11.20
N HIS A 142 -24.12 -13.42 12.43
CA HIS A 142 -24.64 -12.38 13.30
C HIS A 142 -24.17 -10.97 12.94
N HIS A 143 -22.93 -10.80 12.45
CA HIS A 143 -22.32 -9.48 12.25
C HIS A 143 -22.26 -9.04 10.78
N PHE A 144 -22.16 -9.97 9.83
CA PHE A 144 -21.85 -9.69 8.42
C PHE A 144 -22.91 -10.16 7.44
N LYS A 145 -23.92 -10.93 7.84
CA LYS A 145 -24.94 -11.42 6.90
C LYS A 145 -25.87 -10.31 6.42
N GLU A 146 -26.27 -9.42 7.31
CA GLU A 146 -27.15 -8.32 6.98
C GLU A 146 -26.36 -7.12 6.47
N TYR A 147 -26.81 -6.54 5.36
CA TYR A 147 -26.23 -5.31 4.85
C TYR A 147 -26.50 -4.16 5.80
N THR A 148 -25.43 -3.56 6.31
CA THR A 148 -25.55 -2.30 7.04
C THR A 148 -26.08 -1.19 6.13
N ALA A 149 -26.68 -0.16 6.72
CA ALA A 149 -27.13 1.02 5.97
C ALA A 149 -26.02 1.61 5.08
N GLY A 150 -24.78 1.64 5.58
CA GLY A 150 -23.61 2.07 4.81
C GLY A 150 -23.33 1.21 3.59
N ALA A 151 -23.46 -0.13 3.71
CA ALA A 151 -23.30 -1.04 2.59
C ALA A 151 -24.37 -0.82 1.51
N ILE A 152 -25.64 -0.66 1.91
CA ILE A 152 -26.75 -0.38 0.97
C ILE A 152 -26.52 0.93 0.23
N ILE A 153 -26.16 2.01 0.95
CA ILE A 153 -25.84 3.31 0.36
C ILE A 153 -24.68 3.18 -0.64
N MET A 154 -23.62 2.44 -0.27
CA MET A 154 -22.47 2.26 -1.13
C MET A 154 -22.83 1.48 -2.41
N LEU A 155 -23.66 0.44 -2.32
CA LEU A 155 -24.15 -0.30 -3.49
C LEU A 155 -24.99 0.59 -4.42
N ILE A 156 -25.81 1.49 -3.87
CA ILE A 156 -26.56 2.47 -4.65
C ILE A 156 -25.61 3.43 -5.37
N ILE A 157 -24.60 3.97 -4.69
CA ILE A 157 -23.58 4.86 -5.28
C ILE A 157 -22.85 4.17 -6.44
N VAL A 158 -22.39 2.92 -6.23
CA VAL A 158 -21.73 2.13 -7.28
C VAL A 158 -22.66 1.93 -8.48
N SER A 159 -23.92 1.59 -8.23
CA SER A 159 -24.92 1.38 -9.28
C SER A 159 -25.18 2.65 -10.09
N ILE A 160 -25.26 3.82 -9.44
CA ILE A 160 -25.41 5.12 -10.10
C ILE A 160 -24.20 5.44 -10.98
N ILE A 161 -22.98 5.23 -10.47
CA ILE A 161 -21.75 5.48 -11.24
C ILE A 161 -21.70 4.59 -12.49
N ILE A 162 -22.05 3.31 -12.35
CA ILE A 162 -22.12 2.37 -13.48
C ILE A 162 -23.16 2.84 -14.50
N LEU A 163 -24.35 3.26 -14.05
CA LEU A 163 -25.39 3.77 -14.94
C LEU A 163 -24.94 5.03 -15.71
N ILE A 164 -24.32 5.98 -15.03
CA ILE A 164 -23.78 7.20 -15.66
C ILE A 164 -22.69 6.84 -16.68
N ALA A 165 -21.83 5.87 -16.37
CA ALA A 165 -20.79 5.39 -17.28
C ALA A 165 -21.37 4.70 -18.53
N ILE A 166 -22.45 3.92 -18.39
CA ILE A 166 -23.15 3.31 -19.53
C ILE A 166 -23.73 4.41 -20.43
N ILE A 167 -24.43 5.39 -19.84
CA ILE A 167 -25.01 6.52 -20.59
C ILE A 167 -23.90 7.32 -21.28
N GLY A 168 -22.82 7.64 -20.58
CA GLY A 168 -21.66 8.36 -21.11
C GLY A 168 -21.00 7.63 -22.26
N THR A 169 -20.84 6.31 -22.15
CA THR A 169 -20.27 5.47 -23.20
C THR A 169 -21.18 5.38 -24.43
N TRP A 170 -22.49 5.30 -24.22
CA TRP A 170 -23.48 5.32 -25.31
C TRP A 170 -23.47 6.65 -26.06
N ILE A 171 -23.41 7.79 -25.34
CA ILE A 171 -23.29 9.13 -25.95
C ILE A 171 -21.98 9.27 -26.74
N ASP A 172 -20.87 8.76 -26.21
CA ASP A 172 -19.57 8.78 -26.89
C ASP A 172 -19.63 7.99 -28.21
N TYR A 173 -20.15 6.76 -28.16
CA TYR A 173 -20.33 5.92 -29.34
C TYR A 173 -21.24 6.58 -30.39
N TRP A 174 -22.38 7.14 -29.95
CA TRP A 174 -23.30 7.86 -30.82
C TRP A 174 -22.63 9.08 -31.48
N LEU A 175 -21.88 9.88 -30.73
CA LEU A 175 -21.14 11.02 -31.27
C LEU A 175 -20.06 10.59 -32.26
N MET A 176 -19.35 9.50 -31.99
CA MET A 176 -18.35 8.95 -32.91
C MET A 176 -19.01 8.56 -34.24
N SER A 177 -20.13 7.83 -34.21
CA SER A 177 -20.86 7.44 -35.42
C SER A 177 -21.35 8.65 -36.23
N LYS A 178 -21.95 9.65 -35.57
CA LYS A 178 -22.42 10.88 -36.23
C LYS A 178 -21.29 11.73 -36.78
N THR A 179 -20.11 11.71 -36.15
CA THR A 179 -18.93 12.44 -36.64
C THR A 179 -18.38 11.79 -37.91
N GLU A 180 -18.41 10.45 -38.02
CA GLU A 180 -18.03 9.75 -39.25
C GLU A 180 -19.01 9.99 -40.40
N GLU A 181 -20.32 9.98 -40.14
CA GLU A 181 -21.35 10.35 -41.13
C GLU A 181 -21.17 11.81 -41.59
N ALA A 182 -20.98 12.74 -40.65
CA ALA A 182 -20.79 14.15 -40.97
C ALA A 182 -19.51 14.41 -41.78
N LYS A 183 -18.43 13.65 -41.56
CA LYS A 183 -17.22 13.70 -42.40
C LYS A 183 -17.47 13.28 -43.85
N LYS A 184 -18.45 12.39 -44.09
CA LYS A 184 -18.83 11.93 -45.43
C LYS A 184 -19.78 12.91 -46.13
N GLU A 185 -20.67 13.58 -45.39
CA GLU A 185 -21.79 14.34 -46.00
C GLU A 185 -21.68 15.87 -45.90
N SER A 186 -21.29 16.43 -44.75
CA SER A 186 -21.54 17.85 -44.44
C SER A 186 -20.34 18.64 -43.90
N GLY A 187 -19.25 17.97 -43.55
CA GLY A 187 -18.00 18.57 -43.04
C GLY A 187 -18.12 19.28 -41.67
N LYS A 188 -19.30 19.32 -41.05
CA LYS A 188 -19.54 20.03 -39.77
C LYS A 188 -19.82 19.04 -38.64
N PRO A 189 -19.07 19.11 -37.51
CA PRO A 189 -19.26 18.18 -36.40
C PRO A 189 -20.62 18.39 -35.70
N PRO A 190 -21.17 17.33 -35.06
CA PRO A 190 -22.43 17.42 -34.32
C PRO A 190 -22.31 18.42 -33.14
N LYS A 191 -23.39 19.18 -32.88
CA LYS A 191 -23.44 20.11 -31.74
C LYS A 191 -23.47 19.31 -30.42
N VAL A 192 -22.48 19.54 -29.56
CA VAL A 192 -22.37 18.89 -28.24
C VAL A 192 -22.84 19.85 -27.14
N THR A 193 -23.86 19.46 -26.39
CA THR A 193 -24.38 20.25 -25.26
C THR A 193 -23.49 20.14 -24.01
N LEU A 194 -23.64 21.06 -23.05
CA LEU A 194 -22.88 21.02 -21.80
C LEU A 194 -23.16 19.73 -21.00
N LEU A 195 -24.41 19.28 -20.95
CA LEU A 195 -24.80 18.03 -20.28
C LEU A 195 -24.13 16.82 -20.92
N MET A 196 -24.08 16.76 -22.25
CA MET A 196 -23.34 15.70 -22.96
C MET A 196 -21.86 15.70 -22.61
N LYS A 197 -21.22 16.87 -22.45
CA LYS A 197 -19.82 16.95 -22.03
C LYS A 197 -19.58 16.33 -20.65
N TYR A 198 -20.50 16.51 -19.70
CA TYR A 198 -20.40 15.87 -18.38
C TYR A 198 -20.54 14.35 -18.48
N PHE A 199 -21.50 13.84 -19.24
CA PHE A 199 -21.62 12.39 -19.45
C PHE A 199 -20.40 11.79 -20.16
N LEU A 200 -19.80 12.50 -21.11
CA LEU A 200 -18.58 12.07 -21.79
C LEU A 200 -17.38 11.92 -20.85
N CYS A 201 -17.34 12.61 -19.71
CA CYS A 201 -16.30 12.39 -18.69
C CYS A 201 -16.31 10.96 -18.14
N PHE A 202 -17.48 10.32 -18.13
CA PHE A 202 -17.69 8.96 -17.63
C PHE A 202 -17.64 7.90 -18.74
N SER A 203 -17.34 8.27 -20.00
CA SER A 203 -17.20 7.29 -21.08
C SER A 203 -16.05 6.32 -20.82
N VAL A 204 -16.38 5.04 -20.77
CA VAL A 204 -15.43 3.95 -20.57
C VAL A 204 -14.47 3.84 -21.75
N ILE A 205 -14.95 4.02 -22.98
CA ILE A 205 -14.12 3.93 -24.20
C ILE A 205 -13.02 5.00 -24.18
N THR A 206 -13.40 6.24 -23.91
CA THR A 206 -12.45 7.36 -23.88
C THR A 206 -11.48 7.23 -22.70
N ASN A 207 -11.95 6.82 -21.52
CA ASN A 207 -11.09 6.66 -20.35
C ASN A 207 -10.12 5.48 -20.49
N LEU A 208 -10.55 4.36 -21.09
CA LEU A 208 -9.65 3.25 -21.40
C LEU A 208 -8.57 3.65 -22.42
N LYS A 209 -8.91 4.38 -23.48
CA LYS A 209 -7.90 4.89 -24.44
C LYS A 209 -6.88 5.80 -23.76
N LYS A 210 -7.33 6.67 -22.85
CA LYS A 210 -6.45 7.53 -22.05
C LYS A 210 -5.50 6.73 -21.15
N LEU A 211 -5.88 5.53 -20.72
CA LEU A 211 -5.03 4.67 -19.89
C LEU A 211 -3.73 4.28 -20.60
N PHE A 212 -3.77 4.09 -21.91
CA PHE A 212 -2.62 3.69 -22.73
C PHE A 212 -1.82 4.86 -23.32
N THR A 213 -2.23 6.11 -23.05
CA THR A 213 -1.55 7.30 -23.58
C THR A 213 -0.74 7.98 -22.47
N SER A 214 0.52 8.37 -22.71
CA SER A 214 1.32 9.08 -21.69
C SER A 214 0.70 10.45 -21.33
N ARG A 215 0.86 10.92 -20.09
CA ARG A 215 0.37 12.25 -19.65
C ARG A 215 1.09 13.40 -20.36
N SER A 216 2.38 13.24 -20.66
CA SER A 216 3.17 14.22 -21.43
C SER A 216 2.72 14.23 -22.88
N GLN A 217 2.57 13.05 -23.49
CA GLN A 217 2.04 12.93 -24.85
C GLN A 217 0.63 13.53 -24.98
N GLU A 218 -0.25 13.31 -24.00
CA GLU A 218 -1.60 13.89 -23.94
C GLU A 218 -1.58 15.43 -23.89
N LYS A 219 -0.62 16.03 -23.16
CA LYS A 219 -0.57 17.49 -22.92
C LYS A 219 0.29 18.27 -23.90
N LEU A 220 1.41 17.69 -24.33
CA LEU A 220 2.49 18.36 -25.08
C LEU A 220 2.66 17.79 -26.49
N GLY A 221 1.95 16.72 -26.85
CA GLY A 221 2.11 16.04 -28.14
C GLY A 221 3.43 15.28 -28.31
N LYS A 222 4.35 15.38 -27.34
CA LYS A 222 5.66 14.70 -27.33
C LYS A 222 6.00 14.13 -25.95
N LYS A 223 6.90 13.14 -25.93
CA LYS A 223 7.44 12.57 -24.69
C LYS A 223 8.41 13.56 -24.03
N ASP A 224 8.32 13.70 -22.71
CA ASP A 224 9.23 14.52 -21.89
C ASP A 224 10.22 13.59 -21.17
N THR A 225 11.45 14.04 -20.91
CA THR A 225 12.40 13.25 -20.11
C THR A 225 11.94 13.04 -18.67
N LEU A 226 10.89 13.74 -18.20
CA LEU A 226 10.20 13.42 -16.95
C LEU A 226 9.52 12.03 -16.95
N GLU A 227 9.30 11.43 -18.13
CA GLU A 227 8.71 10.08 -18.24
C GLU A 227 9.57 9.00 -17.60
N ILE A 228 10.88 9.21 -17.45
CA ILE A 228 11.76 8.25 -16.77
C ILE A 228 11.36 8.00 -15.30
N LEU A 229 10.54 8.89 -14.72
CA LEU A 229 10.01 8.74 -13.36
C LEU A 229 8.83 7.75 -13.30
N ASN A 230 8.17 7.46 -14.41
CA ASN A 230 7.03 6.52 -14.48
C ASN A 230 7.42 5.10 -14.06
N PRO A 231 8.45 4.44 -14.63
CA PRO A 231 8.87 3.12 -14.18
C PRO A 231 9.32 3.13 -12.71
N VAL A 232 10.00 4.18 -12.25
CA VAL A 232 10.43 4.26 -10.84
C VAL A 232 9.22 4.25 -9.90
N ARG A 233 8.12 4.95 -10.25
CA ARG A 233 6.87 4.85 -9.48
C ARG A 233 6.26 3.46 -9.52
N VAL A 234 6.24 2.80 -10.69
CA VAL A 234 5.68 1.45 -10.86
C VAL A 234 6.46 0.42 -10.05
N LEU A 235 7.80 0.47 -10.11
CA LEU A 235 8.67 -0.40 -9.34
C LEU A 235 8.55 -0.11 -7.84
N SER A 236 8.47 1.16 -7.45
CA SER A 236 8.30 1.55 -6.03
C SER A 236 6.98 1.06 -5.46
N ILE A 237 5.85 1.15 -6.20
CA ILE A 237 4.58 0.60 -5.71
C ILE A 237 4.61 -0.94 -5.68
N GLY A 238 5.28 -1.57 -6.65
CA GLY A 238 5.49 -3.02 -6.61
C GLY A 238 6.27 -3.45 -5.37
N TRP A 239 7.25 -2.65 -4.95
CA TRP A 239 8.00 -2.90 -3.73
C TRP A 239 7.16 -2.72 -2.46
N VAL A 240 6.24 -1.75 -2.44
CA VAL A 240 5.25 -1.60 -1.35
C VAL A 240 4.34 -2.83 -1.28
N VAL A 241 3.79 -3.29 -2.41
CA VAL A 241 2.94 -4.50 -2.48
C VAL A 241 3.71 -5.72 -1.97
N PHE A 242 4.97 -5.88 -2.38
CA PHE A 242 5.85 -6.95 -1.92
C PHE A 242 6.03 -6.90 -0.39
N GLY A 243 6.35 -5.71 0.16
CA GLY A 243 6.53 -5.49 1.60
C GLY A 243 5.27 -5.76 2.42
N HIS A 244 4.13 -5.18 2.03
CA HIS A 244 2.86 -5.39 2.74
C HIS A 244 2.36 -6.82 2.63
N ASN A 245 2.58 -7.49 1.49
CA ASN A 245 2.31 -8.91 1.38
C ASN A 245 3.07 -9.70 2.45
N GLY A 246 4.36 -9.42 2.63
CA GLY A 246 5.18 -10.09 3.64
C GLY A 246 4.74 -9.77 5.06
N MET A 247 4.42 -8.51 5.32
CA MET A 247 3.87 -8.07 6.62
C MET A 247 2.58 -8.81 6.96
N ILE A 248 1.56 -8.75 6.09
CA ILE A 248 0.23 -9.33 6.33
C ILE A 248 0.31 -10.86 6.41
N LEU A 249 1.18 -11.47 5.59
CA LEU A 249 1.45 -12.91 5.65
C LEU A 249 1.94 -13.33 7.04
N VAL A 250 2.86 -12.57 7.65
CA VAL A 250 3.40 -12.90 8.96
C VAL A 250 2.46 -12.51 10.10
N THR A 251 1.81 -11.34 10.03
CA THR A 251 1.04 -10.78 11.16
C THR A 251 -0.43 -11.17 11.19
N SER A 252 -1.00 -11.67 10.08
CA SER A 252 -2.46 -11.83 9.95
C SER A 252 -2.90 -13.14 9.27
N THR A 253 -1.95 -13.96 8.82
CA THR A 253 -2.23 -15.24 8.15
C THR A 253 -1.87 -16.41 9.05
N VAL A 254 -2.58 -17.54 8.93
CA VAL A 254 -2.33 -18.73 9.75
C VAL A 254 -1.29 -19.56 9.02
N LEU A 255 -0.12 -19.71 9.60
CA LEU A 255 1.04 -20.35 8.96
C LEU A 255 1.35 -21.70 9.60
N VAL A 256 1.42 -22.77 8.80
CA VAL A 256 1.72 -24.13 9.27
C VAL A 256 3.10 -24.20 9.95
N ASN A 257 4.09 -23.51 9.36
CA ASN A 257 5.48 -23.50 9.80
C ASN A 257 5.86 -22.20 10.53
N VAL A 258 4.99 -21.72 11.42
CA VAL A 258 5.20 -20.48 12.21
C VAL A 258 6.53 -20.47 12.97
N ASN A 259 6.98 -21.64 13.45
CA ASN A 259 8.27 -21.82 14.12
C ASN A 259 9.49 -21.57 13.23
N LYS A 260 9.35 -21.69 11.89
CA LYS A 260 10.43 -21.45 10.92
C LYS A 260 10.49 -20.01 10.43
N ILE A 261 9.55 -19.13 10.80
CA ILE A 261 9.52 -17.73 10.31
C ILE A 261 10.85 -17.04 10.62
N VAL A 262 11.36 -17.20 11.85
CA VAL A 262 12.63 -16.58 12.28
C VAL A 262 13.80 -17.07 11.43
N ASP A 263 13.83 -18.36 11.07
CA ASP A 263 14.88 -18.92 10.22
C ASP A 263 14.76 -18.45 8.76
N ILE A 264 13.54 -18.35 8.23
CA ILE A 264 13.29 -17.79 6.89
C ILE A 264 13.72 -16.32 6.84
N MET A 265 13.47 -15.55 7.89
CA MET A 265 13.87 -14.15 7.98
C MET A 265 15.39 -13.96 7.97
N LYS A 266 16.19 -14.94 8.39
CA LYS A 266 17.66 -14.90 8.29
C LYS A 266 18.15 -14.97 6.85
N SER A 267 17.32 -15.37 5.90
CA SER A 267 17.71 -15.50 4.51
C SER A 267 18.10 -14.14 3.92
N PRO A 268 19.21 -14.05 3.16
CA PRO A 268 19.60 -12.82 2.49
C PRO A 268 18.55 -12.35 1.47
N LYS A 269 17.65 -13.22 0.99
CA LYS A 269 16.59 -12.82 0.06
C LYS A 269 15.50 -11.97 0.71
N MET A 270 15.29 -12.12 2.03
CA MET A 270 14.27 -11.38 2.77
C MET A 270 14.67 -9.93 3.04
N ILE A 271 15.93 -9.56 2.81
CA ILE A 271 16.41 -8.18 2.98
C ILE A 271 15.65 -7.18 2.12
N ILE A 272 15.28 -7.62 0.90
CA ILE A 272 14.53 -6.79 -0.04
C ILE A 272 13.17 -6.43 0.55
N THR A 273 12.51 -7.34 1.26
CA THR A 273 11.21 -7.07 1.92
C THR A 273 11.33 -5.94 2.95
N ILE A 274 12.35 -6.00 3.80
CA ILE A 274 12.52 -5.06 4.92
C ILE A 274 12.97 -3.68 4.43
N ALA A 275 13.87 -3.66 3.46
CA ALA A 275 14.28 -2.44 2.78
C ALA A 275 13.12 -1.80 1.97
N GLY A 276 12.00 -2.50 1.77
CA GLY A 276 10.77 -1.96 1.16
C GLY A 276 10.24 -0.70 1.81
N THR A 277 10.60 -0.44 3.07
CA THR A 277 10.32 0.83 3.77
C THR A 277 10.83 2.08 3.05
N LEU A 278 11.90 1.96 2.25
CA LEU A 278 12.55 3.02 1.46
C LEU A 278 11.78 3.38 0.18
N SER A 279 10.91 2.50 -0.30
CA SER A 279 10.10 2.74 -1.50
C SER A 279 9.28 4.03 -1.38
N VAL A 280 8.80 4.35 -0.17
CA VAL A 280 8.01 5.55 0.09
C VAL A 280 8.84 6.83 0.01
N ASP A 281 10.11 6.78 0.42
CA ASP A 281 11.02 7.93 0.26
C ASP A 281 11.30 8.22 -1.22
N SER A 282 11.31 7.18 -2.06
CA SER A 282 11.36 7.35 -3.52
C SER A 282 10.14 8.10 -4.05
N PHE A 283 8.95 7.77 -3.56
CA PHE A 283 7.72 8.50 -3.91
C PHE A 283 7.76 9.97 -3.48
N PHE A 284 8.18 10.27 -2.25
CA PHE A 284 8.33 11.65 -1.78
C PHE A 284 9.33 12.42 -2.62
N CYS A 285 10.48 11.82 -2.93
CA CYS A 285 11.50 12.45 -3.76
C CYS A 285 10.97 12.77 -5.16
N ILE A 286 10.29 11.82 -5.81
CA ILE A 286 9.68 12.01 -7.13
C ILE A 286 8.58 13.09 -7.11
N SER A 287 7.74 13.11 -6.07
CA SER A 287 6.74 14.16 -5.86
C SER A 287 7.39 15.55 -5.75
N GLY A 288 8.49 15.65 -4.99
CA GLY A 288 9.31 16.85 -4.86
C GLY A 288 9.89 17.34 -6.19
N VAL A 289 10.47 16.43 -7.00
CA VAL A 289 11.01 16.77 -8.34
C VAL A 289 9.93 17.37 -9.22
N LEU A 290 8.77 16.71 -9.31
CA LEU A 290 7.68 17.16 -10.16
C LEU A 290 7.15 18.53 -9.73
N ILE A 291 6.88 18.73 -8.44
CA ILE A 291 6.32 20.01 -8.00
C ILE A 291 7.33 21.14 -8.09
N GLY A 292 8.61 20.87 -7.76
CA GLY A 292 9.70 21.82 -7.89
C GLY A 292 9.81 22.35 -9.33
N TYR A 293 9.77 21.44 -10.30
CA TYR A 293 9.83 21.78 -11.72
C TYR A 293 8.55 22.46 -12.23
N LEU A 294 7.37 21.86 -12.00
CA LEU A 294 6.11 22.33 -12.56
C LEU A 294 5.66 23.67 -11.98
N LEU A 295 5.90 23.92 -10.68
CA LEU A 295 5.51 25.19 -10.08
C LEU A 295 6.41 26.33 -10.53
N LEU A 296 7.71 26.09 -10.73
CA LEU A 296 8.61 27.08 -11.32
C LEU A 296 8.20 27.45 -12.75
N LEU A 297 7.79 26.46 -13.56
CA LEU A 297 7.23 26.70 -14.88
C LEU A 297 5.98 27.59 -14.82
N GLU A 298 5.03 27.30 -13.93
CA GLU A 298 3.79 28.08 -13.82
C GLU A 298 4.07 29.51 -13.33
N ILE A 299 4.94 29.70 -12.34
CA ILE A 299 5.33 31.03 -11.83
C ILE A 299 5.98 31.85 -12.94
N ASN A 300 6.90 31.24 -13.70
CA ASN A 300 7.61 31.93 -14.78
C ASN A 300 6.77 32.10 -16.05
N SER A 301 5.57 31.50 -16.12
CA SER A 301 4.62 31.68 -17.23
C SER A 301 4.03 33.10 -17.31
N GLY A 302 4.26 33.94 -16.29
CA GLY A 302 3.73 35.31 -16.20
C GLY A 302 2.27 35.38 -15.72
N ARG A 303 1.64 34.24 -15.43
CA ARG A 303 0.29 34.19 -14.85
C ARG A 303 0.32 34.59 -13.38
N ARG A 304 -0.67 35.38 -12.96
CA ARG A 304 -0.89 35.64 -11.52
C ARG A 304 -1.26 34.34 -10.83
N MET A 305 -0.50 33.99 -9.80
CA MET A 305 -0.70 32.75 -9.06
C MET A 305 -1.91 32.87 -8.14
N ASN A 306 -2.95 32.08 -8.40
CA ASN A 306 -4.10 31.96 -7.52
C ASN A 306 -3.80 30.90 -6.45
N TRP A 307 -3.29 31.36 -5.30
CA TRP A 307 -2.85 30.50 -4.20
C TRP A 307 -3.94 29.54 -3.70
N PRO A 308 -5.16 30.00 -3.33
CA PRO A 308 -6.25 29.09 -2.95
C PRO A 308 -6.52 28.02 -4.01
N MET A 309 -6.51 28.42 -5.28
CA MET A 309 -6.83 27.51 -6.38
C MET A 309 -5.78 26.41 -6.57
N LEU A 310 -4.50 26.67 -6.29
CA LEU A 310 -3.45 25.65 -6.32
C LEU A 310 -3.70 24.54 -5.30
N TYR A 311 -4.22 24.88 -4.11
CA TYR A 311 -4.54 23.91 -3.07
C TYR A 311 -5.84 23.17 -3.38
N ILE A 312 -6.88 23.88 -3.83
CA ILE A 312 -8.16 23.29 -4.23
C ILE A 312 -7.96 22.25 -5.34
N HIS A 313 -7.21 22.58 -6.39
CA HIS A 313 -6.90 21.63 -7.47
C HIS A 313 -6.17 20.38 -6.98
N ARG A 314 -5.26 20.51 -6.00
CA ARG A 314 -4.56 19.34 -5.46
C ARG A 314 -5.50 18.47 -4.63
N VAL A 315 -6.34 19.07 -3.80
CA VAL A 315 -7.32 18.35 -2.98
C VAL A 315 -8.34 17.62 -3.85
N LEU A 316 -8.91 18.29 -4.84
CA LEU A 316 -9.87 17.70 -5.78
C LEU A 316 -9.27 16.59 -6.65
N ARG A 317 -7.95 16.58 -6.84
CA ARG A 317 -7.24 15.48 -7.49
C ARG A 317 -7.12 14.23 -6.61
N ILE A 318 -7.02 14.38 -5.29
CA ILE A 318 -6.77 13.28 -4.34
C ILE A 318 -8.08 12.73 -3.77
N TRP A 319 -8.96 13.61 -3.30
CA TRP A 319 -10.16 13.23 -2.55
C TRP A 319 -11.10 12.24 -3.26
N PRO A 320 -11.47 12.41 -4.54
CA PRO A 320 -12.53 11.59 -5.14
C PRO A 320 -12.24 10.09 -5.06
N LEU A 321 -11.03 9.69 -5.46
CA LEU A 321 -10.64 8.29 -5.43
C LEU A 321 -10.37 7.81 -4.00
N MET A 322 -9.66 8.60 -3.18
CA MET A 322 -9.35 8.24 -1.80
C MET A 322 -10.61 7.97 -0.99
N LEU A 323 -11.60 8.86 -1.07
CA LEU A 323 -12.86 8.73 -0.33
C LEU A 323 -13.70 7.59 -0.85
N PHE A 324 -13.78 7.43 -2.17
CA PHE A 324 -14.48 6.30 -2.74
C PHE A 324 -13.89 4.98 -2.25
N VAL A 325 -12.57 4.82 -2.29
CA VAL A 325 -11.90 3.60 -1.80
C VAL A 325 -12.12 3.40 -0.31
N LEU A 326 -11.98 4.45 0.50
CA LEU A 326 -12.19 4.38 1.96
C LEU A 326 -13.60 3.91 2.29
N PHE A 327 -14.64 4.56 1.76
CA PHE A 327 -16.02 4.19 2.02
C PHE A 327 -16.39 2.85 1.38
N PHE A 328 -15.83 2.52 0.20
CA PHE A 328 -16.05 1.24 -0.46
C PHE A 328 -15.63 0.07 0.44
N PHE A 329 -14.38 0.05 0.91
CA PHE A 329 -13.90 -1.04 1.76
C PHE A 329 -14.51 -0.97 3.16
N TRP A 330 -14.67 0.22 3.75
CA TRP A 330 -15.28 0.32 5.07
C TRP A 330 -16.74 -0.21 5.09
N ALA A 331 -17.51 0.07 4.03
CA ALA A 331 -18.88 -0.39 3.93
C ALA A 331 -19.00 -1.85 3.49
N LEU A 332 -18.27 -2.25 2.44
CA LEU A 332 -18.50 -3.51 1.74
C LEU A 332 -17.52 -4.62 2.12
N GLN A 333 -16.31 -4.34 2.60
CA GLN A 333 -15.27 -5.35 2.79
C GLN A 333 -15.75 -6.53 3.61
N ARG A 334 -16.48 -6.30 4.70
CA ARG A 334 -17.02 -7.35 5.59
C ARG A 334 -17.89 -8.40 4.87
N HIS A 335 -18.46 -8.03 3.72
CA HIS A 335 -19.34 -8.86 2.89
C HIS A 335 -18.63 -9.49 1.67
N MET A 336 -17.33 -9.23 1.47
CA MET A 336 -16.60 -9.65 0.26
C MET A 336 -15.93 -11.03 0.36
N GLY A 337 -15.92 -11.64 1.55
CA GLY A 337 -15.16 -12.85 1.81
C GLY A 337 -15.90 -13.86 2.68
N ASN A 338 -15.27 -15.02 2.83
CA ASN A 338 -15.75 -16.11 3.65
C ASN A 338 -14.58 -16.97 4.14
N GLY A 339 -14.83 -17.84 5.10
CA GLY A 339 -13.84 -18.80 5.60
C GLY A 339 -13.62 -18.70 7.11
N PRO A 340 -12.80 -19.60 7.67
CA PRO A 340 -12.59 -19.72 9.11
C PRO A 340 -12.01 -18.45 9.74
N MET A 341 -11.13 -17.71 9.04
CA MET A 341 -10.50 -16.50 9.57
C MET A 341 -11.27 -15.21 9.24
N TRP A 342 -12.42 -15.32 8.58
CA TRP A 342 -13.19 -14.17 8.12
C TRP A 342 -13.92 -13.42 9.24
N TYR A 343 -14.00 -13.97 10.46
CA TYR A 343 -14.53 -13.24 11.62
C TYR A 343 -13.75 -11.94 11.92
N ASN A 344 -12.50 -11.83 11.46
CA ASN A 344 -11.69 -10.62 11.52
C ASN A 344 -11.72 -9.81 10.20
N GLY A 345 -12.69 -10.03 9.31
CA GLY A 345 -12.75 -9.46 7.96
C GLY A 345 -12.87 -7.93 7.92
N ASP A 346 -13.39 -7.31 8.98
CA ASP A 346 -13.55 -5.87 9.15
C ASP A 346 -12.51 -5.22 10.09
N LEU A 347 -11.62 -6.02 10.71
CA LEU A 347 -10.63 -5.57 11.68
C LEU A 347 -9.75 -4.43 11.11
N TYR A 348 -9.35 -4.56 9.84
CA TYR A 348 -8.52 -3.57 9.14
C TYR A 348 -9.19 -2.18 9.07
N ASN A 349 -10.52 -2.14 8.95
CA ASN A 349 -11.30 -0.90 8.83
C ASN A 349 -12.01 -0.51 10.14
N SER A 350 -11.74 -1.19 11.26
CA SER A 350 -12.44 -1.01 12.53
C SER A 350 -12.40 0.43 13.06
N GLN A 351 -11.26 1.09 12.92
CA GLN A 351 -11.04 2.48 13.35
C GLN A 351 -11.72 3.53 12.44
N CYS A 352 -12.30 3.14 11.31
CA CYS A 352 -12.97 4.08 10.41
C CYS A 352 -14.22 4.70 11.00
N LYS A 353 -14.91 4.01 11.92
CA LYS A 353 -16.10 4.55 12.58
C LYS A 353 -15.81 5.88 13.28
N ASP A 354 -14.65 5.99 13.92
CA ASP A 354 -14.31 7.15 14.75
C ASP A 354 -13.39 8.15 14.03
N TYR A 355 -12.58 7.69 13.07
CA TYR A 355 -11.49 8.47 12.49
C TYR A 355 -11.48 8.57 10.96
N TRP A 356 -12.56 8.25 10.24
CA TRP A 356 -12.61 8.44 8.78
C TRP A 356 -12.32 9.89 8.35
N TRP A 357 -12.82 10.87 9.12
CA TRP A 357 -12.69 12.31 8.85
C TRP A 357 -11.24 12.80 8.93
N SER A 358 -10.35 12.13 9.68
CA SER A 358 -8.95 12.55 9.77
C SER A 358 -8.20 12.37 8.45
N ASN A 359 -8.64 11.44 7.60
CA ASN A 359 -8.11 11.25 6.24
C ASN A 359 -8.53 12.37 5.29
N LEU A 360 -9.73 12.94 5.47
CA LEU A 360 -10.19 14.11 4.69
C LEU A 360 -9.32 15.33 4.93
N LEU A 361 -8.98 15.56 6.19
CA LEU A 361 -8.19 16.71 6.63
C LEU A 361 -6.68 16.47 6.51
N PHE A 362 -6.24 15.30 6.05
CA PHE A 362 -4.82 14.95 5.92
C PHE A 362 -4.06 15.06 7.26
N ILE A 363 -4.70 14.65 8.36
CA ILE A 363 -4.11 14.64 9.71
C ILE A 363 -4.21 13.26 10.38
N ASN A 364 -4.58 12.22 9.62
CA ASN A 364 -4.67 10.84 10.11
C ASN A 364 -3.30 10.28 10.56
N ASN A 365 -2.19 10.93 10.21
CA ASN A 365 -0.86 10.62 10.72
C ASN A 365 -0.62 11.14 12.15
N PHE A 366 -1.50 11.96 12.72
CA PHE A 366 -1.42 12.45 14.10
C PHE A 366 -2.64 12.09 14.95
N ILE A 367 -3.76 11.72 14.35
CA ILE A 367 -5.00 11.41 15.09
C ILE A 367 -5.28 9.91 15.02
N PRO A 368 -5.58 9.23 16.14
CA PRO A 368 -5.66 9.75 17.52
C PRO A 368 -4.31 9.88 18.24
N ASP A 369 -4.29 10.71 19.28
CA ASP A 369 -3.24 10.80 20.31
C ASP A 369 -1.80 10.87 19.82
N TRP A 370 -1.56 11.61 18.73
CA TRP A 370 -0.25 11.73 18.08
C TRP A 370 0.30 10.43 17.48
N LYS A 371 -0.46 9.33 17.46
CA LYS A 371 -0.04 8.01 16.96
C LYS A 371 -0.50 7.77 15.52
N GLY A 372 -1.73 8.18 15.19
CA GLY A 372 -2.33 8.07 13.86
C GLY A 372 -3.36 6.93 13.76
N SER A 373 -4.24 7.00 12.76
CA SER A 373 -5.37 6.07 12.60
C SER A 373 -5.12 5.04 11.50
N GLY A 374 -5.54 3.80 11.77
CA GLY A 374 -5.49 2.66 10.88
C GLY A 374 -6.67 2.56 9.90
N CYS A 375 -7.65 3.47 9.95
CA CYS A 375 -8.83 3.43 9.05
C CYS A 375 -8.44 3.33 7.56
N LEU A 376 -7.42 4.07 7.16
CA LEU A 376 -6.75 3.88 5.89
C LEU A 376 -5.26 3.75 6.21
N GLY A 377 -4.81 2.53 6.53
CA GLY A 377 -3.46 2.28 7.07
C GLY A 377 -2.32 2.85 6.24
N GLN A 378 -2.47 2.92 4.91
CA GLN A 378 -1.53 3.54 3.98
C GLN A 378 -1.72 5.07 3.83
N GLY A 379 -2.85 5.61 4.28
CA GLY A 379 -3.27 7.01 4.10
C GLY A 379 -2.33 8.05 4.71
N TRP A 380 -1.49 7.68 5.70
CA TRP A 380 -0.49 8.57 6.28
C TRP A 380 0.47 9.16 5.23
N TYR A 381 0.74 8.43 4.15
CA TYR A 381 1.58 8.93 3.05
C TYR A 381 0.91 10.13 2.37
N LEU A 382 -0.41 10.07 2.14
CA LEU A 382 -1.16 11.19 1.55
C LEU A 382 -1.24 12.37 2.51
N ALA A 383 -1.37 12.12 3.81
CA ALA A 383 -1.28 13.17 4.82
C ALA A 383 0.07 13.90 4.76
N ASN A 384 1.18 13.16 4.77
CA ASN A 384 2.52 13.73 4.67
C ASN A 384 2.70 14.48 3.34
N ASP A 385 2.29 13.92 2.21
CA ASP A 385 2.42 14.55 0.89
C ASP A 385 1.63 15.88 0.81
N MET A 386 0.42 15.94 1.39
CA MET A 386 -0.35 17.18 1.45
C MET A 386 0.28 18.20 2.41
N GLN A 387 0.75 17.76 3.58
CA GLN A 387 1.46 18.61 4.55
C GLN A 387 2.73 19.23 3.93
N PHE A 388 3.52 18.43 3.20
CA PHE A 388 4.68 18.93 2.46
C PHE A 388 4.26 19.85 1.32
N TYR A 389 3.15 19.56 0.64
CA TYR A 389 2.66 20.44 -0.41
C TYR A 389 2.22 21.81 0.12
N ILE A 390 1.59 21.89 1.29
CA ILE A 390 1.15 23.18 1.86
C ILE A 390 2.31 24.17 2.01
N ILE A 391 3.48 23.70 2.44
CA ILE A 391 4.68 24.54 2.62
C ILE A 391 5.45 24.76 1.31
N THR A 392 5.21 23.97 0.26
CA THR A 392 6.02 23.99 -0.96
C THR A 392 5.84 25.27 -1.80
N PRO A 393 4.62 25.72 -2.17
CA PRO A 393 4.45 26.93 -2.95
C PRO A 393 5.04 28.18 -2.28
N PRO A 394 4.90 28.41 -0.95
CA PRO A 394 5.61 29.49 -0.27
C PRO A 394 7.13 29.42 -0.45
N ILE A 395 7.73 28.25 -0.25
CA ILE A 395 9.20 28.06 -0.39
C ILE A 395 9.65 28.37 -1.83
N ILE A 396 8.96 27.84 -2.84
CA ILE A 396 9.30 28.05 -4.24
C ILE A 396 9.08 29.52 -4.64
N TYR A 397 8.03 30.17 -4.12
CA TYR A 397 7.79 31.58 -4.33
C TYR A 397 8.90 32.45 -3.73
N LEU A 398 9.35 32.15 -2.50
CA LEU A 398 10.46 32.85 -1.86
C LEU A 398 11.76 32.69 -2.67
N TYR A 399 12.04 31.46 -3.12
CA TYR A 399 13.15 31.14 -4.01
C TYR A 399 13.09 31.90 -5.35
N HIS A 400 11.89 32.04 -5.94
CA HIS A 400 11.74 32.75 -7.20
C HIS A 400 11.87 34.27 -7.05
N ARG A 401 11.14 34.86 -6.09
CA ARG A 401 10.89 36.30 -6.00
C ARG A 401 12.00 37.09 -5.30
N TYR A 402 12.63 36.52 -4.28
CA TYR A 402 13.60 37.22 -3.43
C TYR A 402 15.03 36.78 -3.77
N HIS A 403 15.57 35.81 -3.01
CA HIS A 403 16.93 35.32 -3.19
C HIS A 403 16.96 33.79 -3.23
N LYS A 404 17.76 33.23 -4.15
CA LYS A 404 17.92 31.78 -4.35
C LYS A 404 18.40 31.08 -3.08
N TRP A 405 19.28 31.73 -2.31
CA TRP A 405 19.80 31.22 -1.04
C TRP A 405 18.74 30.94 0.02
N ILE A 406 17.61 31.66 0.02
CA ILE A 406 16.52 31.41 0.96
C ILE A 406 15.90 30.03 0.70
N GLY A 407 15.64 29.71 -0.58
CA GLY A 407 15.13 28.40 -0.97
C GLY A 407 16.09 27.26 -0.64
N TRP A 408 17.38 27.42 -0.99
CA TRP A 408 18.42 26.45 -0.65
C TRP A 408 18.56 26.26 0.86
N GLY A 409 18.61 27.35 1.63
CA GLY A 409 18.71 27.34 3.08
C GLY A 409 17.56 26.59 3.75
N ILE A 410 16.30 26.89 3.38
CA ILE A 410 15.13 26.21 3.93
C ILE A 410 15.13 24.72 3.58
N LEU A 411 15.41 24.36 2.32
CA LEU A 411 15.38 22.95 1.88
C LEU A 411 16.51 22.13 2.52
N MET A 412 17.74 22.66 2.59
CA MET A 412 18.86 21.99 3.25
C MET A 412 18.64 21.87 4.76
N SER A 413 18.05 22.90 5.39
CA SER A 413 17.67 22.83 6.80
C SER A 413 16.61 21.76 7.06
N SER A 414 15.67 21.56 6.13
CA SER A 414 14.66 20.50 6.22
C SER A 414 15.27 19.10 6.14
N VAL A 415 16.32 18.93 5.33
CA VAL A 415 17.10 17.68 5.27
C VAL A 415 17.82 17.44 6.60
N GLY A 416 18.54 18.43 7.13
CA GLY A 416 19.21 18.33 8.44
C GLY A 416 18.24 18.06 9.58
N PHE A 417 17.10 18.76 9.59
CA PHE A 417 16.02 18.56 10.57
C PHE A 417 15.50 17.11 10.54
N THR A 418 15.35 16.52 9.35
CA THR A 418 14.92 15.13 9.22
C THR A 418 15.89 14.15 9.87
N VAL A 419 17.19 14.35 9.67
CA VAL A 419 18.25 13.51 10.27
C VAL A 419 18.22 13.65 11.79
N ILE A 420 18.18 14.89 12.29
CA ILE A 420 18.17 15.19 13.73
C ILE A 420 16.93 14.58 14.40
N MET A 421 15.73 14.83 13.87
CA MET A 421 14.49 14.30 14.46
C MET A 421 14.43 12.78 14.41
N SER A 422 14.89 12.18 13.31
CA SER A 422 14.97 10.73 13.19
C SER A 422 15.91 10.12 14.24
N GLY A 423 17.07 10.75 14.49
CA GLY A 423 18.00 10.34 15.55
C GLY A 423 17.42 10.50 16.95
N ILE A 424 16.78 11.65 17.25
CA ILE A 424 16.15 11.90 18.55
C ILE A 424 15.07 10.86 18.85
N VAL A 425 14.18 10.59 17.89
CA VAL A 425 13.10 9.61 18.06
C VAL A 425 13.68 8.19 18.20
N ALA A 426 14.66 7.83 17.38
CA ALA A 426 15.30 6.52 17.47
C ALA A 426 15.97 6.29 18.84
N HIS A 427 16.66 7.31 19.35
CA HIS A 427 17.32 7.24 20.66
C HIS A 427 16.30 7.18 21.79
N HIS A 428 15.31 8.07 21.79
CA HIS A 428 14.32 8.16 22.87
C HIS A 428 13.50 6.88 23.05
N PHE A 429 13.14 6.21 21.95
CA PHE A 429 12.33 4.99 21.97
C PHE A 429 13.13 3.71 21.82
N SER A 430 14.47 3.77 21.86
CA SER A 430 15.33 2.59 21.69
C SER A 430 15.04 1.78 20.41
N LEU A 431 14.79 2.47 19.29
CA LEU A 431 14.36 1.82 18.06
C LEU A 431 15.47 0.96 17.45
N ASN A 432 15.08 -0.21 16.96
CA ASN A 432 15.88 -1.10 16.13
C ASN A 432 15.59 -0.84 14.65
N THR A 433 16.59 -1.03 13.81
CA THR A 433 16.49 -0.89 12.35
C THR A 433 15.49 -1.83 11.70
N VAL A 434 15.31 -3.03 12.24
CA VAL A 434 14.34 -4.01 11.76
C VAL A 434 12.95 -3.62 12.28
N VAL A 435 12.05 -3.25 11.37
CA VAL A 435 10.69 -2.78 11.71
C VAL A 435 9.97 -3.70 12.70
N PHE A 436 10.07 -5.02 12.50
CA PHE A 436 9.38 -6.05 13.30
C PHE A 436 10.13 -6.49 14.57
N ALA A 437 11.20 -5.80 14.96
CA ALA A 437 11.87 -6.08 16.24
C ALA A 437 10.89 -5.88 17.41
N ALA A 438 10.91 -6.77 18.40
CA ALA A 438 9.97 -6.69 19.53
C ALA A 438 10.11 -5.37 20.31
N VAL A 439 11.33 -4.86 20.43
CA VAL A 439 11.66 -3.59 21.11
C VAL A 439 10.97 -2.38 20.44
N ASN A 440 10.73 -2.46 19.12
CA ASN A 440 10.06 -1.38 18.40
C ASN A 440 8.59 -1.23 18.79
N GLY A 441 7.92 -2.33 19.15
CA GLY A 441 6.49 -2.36 19.44
C GLY A 441 5.67 -1.59 18.41
N THR A 442 4.77 -0.72 18.86
CA THR A 442 4.05 0.22 17.98
C THR A 442 4.80 1.52 17.76
N ASN A 443 5.79 1.85 18.60
CA ASN A 443 6.51 3.15 18.60
C ASN A 443 7.18 3.46 17.26
N TYR A 444 7.72 2.44 16.58
CA TYR A 444 8.33 2.62 15.27
C TYR A 444 7.33 3.20 14.25
N MET A 445 6.09 2.69 14.22
CA MET A 445 5.04 3.20 13.34
C MET A 445 4.43 4.50 13.88
N ASP A 446 4.19 4.54 15.19
CA ASP A 446 3.48 5.61 15.89
C ASP A 446 4.28 6.91 16.02
N PHE A 447 5.62 6.89 15.93
CA PHE A 447 6.45 8.08 16.16
C PHE A 447 7.56 8.30 15.12
N TYR A 448 7.91 7.29 14.32
CA TYR A 448 9.02 7.40 13.36
C TYR A 448 8.62 7.23 11.89
N TYR A 449 7.97 6.11 11.56
CA TYR A 449 7.76 5.70 10.16
C TYR A 449 6.74 6.57 9.43
N THR A 450 5.63 6.88 10.09
CA THR A 450 4.48 7.61 9.52
C THR A 450 4.62 9.13 9.61
N LYS A 451 5.62 9.63 10.34
CA LYS A 451 5.67 11.04 10.74
C LYS A 451 6.33 11.96 9.73
N PRO A 452 5.79 13.17 9.52
CA PRO A 452 6.28 14.09 8.49
C PRO A 452 7.66 14.64 8.84
N TYR A 453 7.94 14.89 10.13
CA TYR A 453 9.22 15.43 10.59
C TYR A 453 10.41 14.47 10.39
N CYS A 454 10.16 13.16 10.25
CA CYS A 454 11.18 12.16 9.91
C CYS A 454 11.24 11.86 8.39
N ARG A 455 10.47 12.56 7.54
CA ARG A 455 10.33 12.25 6.11
C ARG A 455 10.52 13.45 5.18
N ILE A 456 10.34 14.67 5.67
CA ILE A 456 10.37 15.89 4.85
C ILE A 456 11.67 16.06 4.04
N GLY A 457 12.80 15.57 4.54
CA GLY A 457 14.09 15.64 3.87
C GLY A 457 14.12 14.93 2.52
N ALA A 458 13.47 13.76 2.41
CA ALA A 458 13.36 13.01 1.16
C ALA A 458 12.65 13.82 0.07
N TYR A 459 11.58 14.51 0.45
CA TYR A 459 10.80 15.39 -0.41
C TYR A 459 11.59 16.67 -0.78
N ALA A 460 12.32 17.26 0.18
CA ALA A 460 13.15 18.45 -0.03
C ALA A 460 14.29 18.20 -1.04
N ILE A 461 14.97 17.05 -0.97
CA ILE A 461 15.97 16.63 -1.96
C ILE A 461 15.36 16.55 -3.36
N GLY A 462 14.12 16.05 -3.46
CA GLY A 462 13.35 16.06 -4.70
C GLY A 462 13.13 17.47 -5.26
N ILE A 463 12.71 18.43 -4.44
CA ILE A 463 12.52 19.83 -4.87
C ILE A 463 13.83 20.42 -5.40
N LEU A 464 14.95 20.19 -4.71
CA LEU A 464 16.27 20.66 -5.14
C LEU A 464 16.64 20.09 -6.53
N ALA A 465 16.40 18.81 -6.75
CA ALA A 465 16.57 18.21 -8.08
C ALA A 465 15.62 18.85 -9.12
N GLY A 466 14.38 19.18 -8.75
CA GLY A 466 13.46 19.95 -9.59
C GLY A 466 13.99 21.34 -9.99
N PHE A 467 14.64 22.06 -9.07
CA PHE A 467 15.29 23.35 -9.35
C PHE A 467 16.47 23.20 -10.33
N ILE A 468 17.26 22.14 -10.17
CA ILE A 468 18.38 21.82 -11.07
C ILE A 468 17.85 21.54 -12.48
N VAL A 469 16.83 20.68 -12.61
CA VAL A 469 16.22 20.33 -13.90
C VAL A 469 15.64 21.57 -14.58
N TYR A 470 14.87 22.40 -13.86
CA TYR A 470 14.29 23.62 -14.40
C TYR A 470 15.38 24.59 -14.91
N SER A 471 16.35 24.90 -14.07
CA SER A 471 17.38 25.91 -14.37
C SER A 471 18.29 25.48 -15.50
N TYR A 472 18.67 24.19 -15.56
CA TYR A 472 19.52 23.67 -16.63
C TYR A 472 18.78 23.61 -17.97
N ARG A 473 17.51 23.19 -18.00
CA ARG A 473 16.70 23.22 -19.24
C ARG A 473 16.56 24.64 -19.77
N LEU A 474 16.27 25.60 -18.89
CA LEU A 474 16.17 27.02 -19.28
C LEU A 474 17.50 27.55 -19.85
N TYR A 475 18.63 27.15 -19.25
CA TYR A 475 19.95 27.50 -19.76
C TYR A 475 20.22 26.87 -21.14
N LYS A 476 19.93 25.58 -21.33
CA LYS A 476 20.16 24.87 -22.60
C LYS A 476 19.29 25.40 -23.74
N GLU A 477 18.04 25.74 -23.46
CA GLU A 477 17.08 26.20 -24.47
C GLU A 477 17.19 27.69 -24.80
N LYS A 478 17.47 28.54 -23.80
CA LYS A 478 17.42 30.01 -23.94
C LYS A 478 18.72 30.72 -23.59
N GLY A 479 19.74 30.02 -23.11
CA GLY A 479 20.98 30.62 -22.62
C GLY A 479 20.83 31.38 -21.29
N ILE A 480 19.67 31.31 -20.63
CA ILE A 480 19.37 32.10 -19.42
C ILE A 480 19.86 31.35 -18.18
N VAL A 481 20.75 31.98 -17.41
CA VAL A 481 21.20 31.46 -16.10
C VAL A 481 20.20 31.87 -15.03
N TYR A 482 19.28 30.98 -14.68
CA TYR A 482 18.27 31.23 -13.65
C TYR A 482 18.82 31.12 -12.22
N ASP A 483 19.61 30.08 -11.96
CA ASP A 483 20.31 29.84 -10.69
C ASP A 483 21.73 29.34 -11.01
N PRO A 484 22.78 30.09 -10.63
CA PRO A 484 24.16 29.74 -10.95
C PRO A 484 24.59 28.37 -10.40
N ILE A 485 24.13 28.00 -9.20
CA ILE A 485 24.49 26.72 -8.57
C ILE A 485 23.85 25.58 -9.34
N CYS A 486 22.56 25.70 -9.65
CA CYS A 486 21.83 24.69 -10.41
C CYS A 486 22.44 24.46 -11.80
N VAL A 487 22.77 25.55 -12.51
CA VAL A 487 23.41 25.47 -13.84
C VAL A 487 24.82 24.89 -13.73
N TRP A 488 25.59 25.24 -12.69
CA TRP A 488 26.90 24.65 -12.45
C TRP A 488 26.83 23.14 -12.24
N ILE A 489 25.88 22.64 -11.42
CA ILE A 489 25.65 21.21 -11.23
C ILE A 489 25.30 20.54 -12.56
N GLY A 490 24.34 21.10 -13.31
CA GLY A 490 23.92 20.57 -14.60
C GLY A 490 25.08 20.49 -15.62
N LYS A 491 25.91 21.53 -15.71
CA LYS A 491 27.10 21.55 -16.57
C LYS A 491 28.14 20.50 -16.17
N LYS A 492 28.35 20.28 -14.87
CA LYS A 492 29.28 19.23 -14.40
C LYS A 492 28.81 17.84 -14.83
N LEU A 493 27.49 17.61 -14.90
CA LEU A 493 26.89 16.34 -15.36
C LEU A 493 26.99 16.13 -16.89
N GLU A 494 27.37 17.14 -17.67
CA GLU A 494 27.70 16.97 -19.10
C GLU A 494 28.97 16.15 -19.29
N ASN A 495 29.92 16.26 -18.35
CA ASN A 495 31.14 15.45 -18.38
C ASN A 495 30.80 13.98 -18.13
N LYS A 496 31.09 13.14 -19.14
CA LYS A 496 30.82 11.69 -19.09
C LYS A 496 31.39 11.04 -17.84
N TYR A 497 32.60 11.39 -17.41
CA TYR A 497 33.25 10.76 -16.26
C TYR A 497 32.52 11.11 -14.96
N VAL A 498 32.19 12.39 -14.75
CA VAL A 498 31.43 12.84 -13.58
C VAL A 498 30.09 12.14 -13.51
N ARG A 499 29.38 12.06 -14.65
CA ARG A 499 28.07 11.43 -14.73
C ARG A 499 28.10 9.94 -14.38
N TYR A 500 29.03 9.17 -14.96
CA TYR A 500 29.16 7.74 -14.66
C TYR A 500 29.62 7.50 -13.22
N THR A 501 30.56 8.30 -12.71
CA THR A 501 31.02 8.20 -11.31
C THR A 501 29.90 8.47 -10.32
N ILE A 502 29.12 9.53 -10.50
CA ILE A 502 27.98 9.83 -9.62
C ILE A 502 26.92 8.73 -9.72
N GLY A 503 26.63 8.23 -10.92
CA GLY A 503 25.72 7.09 -11.09
C GLY A 503 26.18 5.82 -10.37
N LEU A 504 27.47 5.48 -10.45
CA LEU A 504 28.05 4.34 -9.72
C LEU A 504 28.03 4.54 -8.21
N ILE A 505 28.32 5.74 -7.71
CA ILE A 505 28.20 6.09 -6.29
C ILE A 505 26.74 5.94 -5.85
N GLY A 506 25.79 6.42 -6.64
CA GLY A 506 24.36 6.26 -6.37
C GLY A 506 23.95 4.80 -6.27
N LEU A 507 24.36 3.96 -7.23
CA LEU A 507 24.10 2.52 -7.18
C LEU A 507 24.77 1.85 -5.97
N ALA A 508 26.00 2.21 -5.63
CA ALA A 508 26.70 1.69 -4.46
C ALA A 508 25.97 2.06 -3.17
N LEU A 509 25.51 3.31 -3.03
CA LEU A 509 24.76 3.78 -1.87
C LEU A 509 23.37 3.12 -1.76
N ILE A 510 22.66 2.92 -2.88
CA ILE A 510 21.40 2.16 -2.92
C ILE A 510 21.61 0.76 -2.35
N ASN A 511 22.62 0.05 -2.86
CA ASN A 511 22.93 -1.31 -2.39
C ASN A 511 23.39 -1.30 -0.93
N PHE A 512 24.22 -0.34 -0.53
CA PHE A 512 24.67 -0.19 0.85
C PHE A 512 23.49 -0.07 1.82
N VAL A 513 22.56 0.85 1.58
CA VAL A 513 21.43 1.10 2.49
C VAL A 513 20.47 -0.11 2.57
N ILE A 514 20.31 -0.84 1.47
CA ILE A 514 19.49 -2.06 1.43
C ILE A 514 20.18 -3.20 2.20
N PHE A 515 21.42 -3.52 1.84
CA PHE A 515 22.06 -4.76 2.29
C PHE A 515 22.75 -4.65 3.65
N ILE A 516 23.09 -3.45 4.13
CA ILE A 516 23.73 -3.31 5.45
C ILE A 516 22.84 -3.83 6.59
N GLN A 517 21.52 -3.72 6.47
CA GLN A 517 20.56 -4.23 7.46
C GLN A 517 20.60 -5.76 7.59
N TYR A 518 21.20 -6.48 6.63
CA TYR A 518 21.34 -7.95 6.68
C TYR A 518 22.17 -8.40 7.88
N ASP A 519 23.13 -7.58 8.29
CA ASP A 519 23.99 -7.85 9.43
C ASP A 519 23.19 -7.98 10.74
N THR A 520 22.16 -7.16 10.91
CA THR A 520 21.19 -7.29 12.00
C THR A 520 20.27 -8.50 11.80
N MET A 521 19.78 -8.70 10.58
CA MET A 521 18.78 -9.73 10.25
C MET A 521 19.24 -11.17 10.43
N LYS A 522 20.50 -11.48 10.13
CA LYS A 522 21.05 -12.83 10.28
C LYS A 522 21.03 -13.31 11.75
N ASN A 523 20.94 -12.38 12.70
CA ASN A 523 20.95 -12.62 14.15
C ASN A 523 19.68 -12.06 14.82
N PRO A 524 18.51 -12.72 14.66
CA PRO A 524 17.24 -12.21 15.16
C PRO A 524 17.07 -12.26 16.69
N GLY A 525 17.97 -12.93 17.42
CA GLY A 525 17.88 -13.06 18.88
C GLY A 525 16.83 -14.07 19.36
N GLY A 526 16.54 -15.09 18.54
CA GLY A 526 15.56 -16.13 18.85
C GLY A 526 14.10 -15.67 18.65
N PHE A 527 13.16 -16.34 19.32
CA PHE A 527 11.73 -16.04 19.22
C PHE A 527 11.36 -14.68 19.84
N ALA A 528 12.22 -14.13 20.71
CA ALA A 528 12.04 -12.81 21.31
C ALA A 528 12.27 -11.65 20.32
N LEU A 529 12.79 -11.91 19.11
CA LEU A 529 12.98 -10.92 18.04
C LEU A 529 13.71 -9.65 18.52
N THR A 530 14.80 -9.82 19.27
CA THR A 530 15.56 -8.72 19.90
C THR A 530 16.59 -8.09 18.98
N TYR A 531 17.06 -8.81 17.95
CA TYR A 531 18.03 -8.34 16.95
C TYR A 531 19.27 -7.62 17.56
N PRO A 532 20.06 -8.30 18.42
CA PRO A 532 21.07 -7.65 19.26
C PRO A 532 22.39 -7.30 18.57
N ASN A 533 22.53 -7.61 17.27
CA ASN A 533 23.82 -7.51 16.58
C ASN A 533 24.36 -6.07 16.50
N TRP A 534 23.44 -5.10 16.34
CA TRP A 534 23.80 -3.69 16.37
C TRP A 534 23.52 -3.12 17.75
N THR A 535 24.48 -2.36 18.26
CA THR A 535 24.31 -1.52 19.44
C THR A 535 23.18 -0.51 19.23
N HIS A 536 22.69 0.05 20.34
CA HIS A 536 21.68 1.09 20.29
C HIS A 536 22.13 2.28 19.42
N ASP A 537 23.36 2.73 19.59
CA ASP A 537 23.91 3.87 18.84
C ASP A 537 24.03 3.60 17.34
N GLU A 538 24.44 2.39 16.95
CA GLU A 538 24.49 1.98 15.53
C GLU A 538 23.10 1.99 14.89
N ASN A 539 22.09 1.50 15.60
CA ASN A 539 20.69 1.58 15.13
C ASN A 539 20.26 3.04 14.97
N VAL A 540 20.53 3.90 15.96
CA VAL A 540 20.17 5.33 15.93
C VAL A 540 20.82 6.04 14.75
N VAL A 541 22.13 5.84 14.53
CA VAL A 541 22.85 6.45 13.41
C VAL A 541 22.27 5.98 12.08
N PHE A 542 22.01 4.70 11.90
CA PHE A 542 21.40 4.23 10.67
C PHE A 542 19.99 4.81 10.46
N ILE A 543 19.13 4.79 11.49
CA ILE A 543 17.76 5.31 11.44
C ILE A 543 17.75 6.81 11.10
N ALA A 544 18.73 7.56 11.61
CA ALA A 544 18.87 8.99 11.33
C ALA A 544 19.25 9.30 9.87
N PHE A 545 20.17 8.52 9.28
CA PHE A 545 20.79 8.87 7.99
C PHE A 545 20.23 8.12 6.78
N HIS A 546 19.67 6.91 6.93
CA HIS A 546 19.38 6.03 5.78
C HIS A 546 18.42 6.63 4.75
N ARG A 547 17.38 7.36 5.18
CA ARG A 547 16.42 8.01 4.25
C ARG A 547 17.07 9.10 3.41
N MET A 548 17.98 9.87 4.02
CA MET A 548 18.76 10.90 3.32
C MET A 548 19.72 10.24 2.32
N ILE A 549 20.47 9.23 2.75
CA ILE A 549 21.41 8.51 1.88
C ILE A 549 20.66 7.90 0.69
N TRP A 550 19.52 7.23 0.95
CA TRP A 550 18.68 6.64 -0.09
C TRP A 550 18.23 7.67 -1.14
N THR A 551 17.74 8.83 -0.71
CA THR A 551 17.22 9.83 -1.65
C THR A 551 18.30 10.54 -2.44
N PHE A 552 19.48 10.81 -1.86
CA PHE A 552 20.64 11.27 -2.63
C PHE A 552 21.09 10.21 -3.64
N ALA A 553 21.17 8.95 -3.22
CA ALA A 553 21.57 7.84 -4.06
C ALA A 553 20.62 7.67 -5.26
N LEU A 554 19.31 7.79 -5.02
CA LEU A 554 18.28 7.78 -6.06
C LEU A 554 18.46 8.97 -7.03
N MET A 555 18.70 10.19 -6.53
CA MET A 555 18.93 11.35 -7.40
C MET A 555 20.24 11.27 -8.17
N PHE A 556 21.29 10.67 -7.62
CA PHE A 556 22.54 10.44 -8.35
C PHE A 556 22.34 9.54 -9.59
N VAL A 557 21.41 8.58 -9.52
CA VAL A 557 21.04 7.72 -10.66
C VAL A 557 20.09 8.44 -11.62
N LEU A 558 19.05 9.11 -11.11
CA LEU A 558 17.97 9.66 -11.94
C LEU A 558 18.27 11.03 -12.55
N LEU A 559 18.97 11.91 -11.83
CA LEU A 559 19.17 13.30 -12.25
C LEU A 559 19.83 13.43 -13.63
N PRO A 560 20.88 12.66 -13.99
CA PRO A 560 21.42 12.75 -15.34
C PRO A 560 20.41 12.40 -16.43
N GLY A 561 19.56 11.39 -16.19
CA GLY A 561 18.46 11.04 -17.11
C GLY A 561 17.45 12.18 -17.27
N LEU A 562 17.08 12.84 -16.16
CA LEU A 562 16.14 13.97 -16.18
C LEU A 562 16.66 15.17 -16.99
N LEU A 563 17.99 15.35 -17.02
CA LEU A 563 18.68 16.38 -17.81
C LEU A 563 18.87 15.98 -19.29
N GLY A 564 18.43 14.79 -19.69
CA GLY A 564 18.51 14.29 -21.07
C GLY A 564 19.82 13.56 -21.40
N HIS A 565 20.52 13.06 -20.38
CA HIS A 565 21.67 12.18 -20.55
C HIS A 565 21.27 10.69 -20.44
N PHE A 566 22.22 9.79 -20.68
CA PHE A 566 22.01 8.33 -20.71
C PHE A 566 20.90 7.89 -21.68
N SER A 567 21.18 7.98 -22.98
CA SER A 567 20.20 7.63 -24.02
C SER A 567 19.66 6.20 -23.90
N TRP A 568 20.52 5.23 -23.53
CA TRP A 568 20.10 3.83 -23.34
C TRP A 568 19.13 3.66 -22.16
N MET A 569 19.43 4.31 -21.02
CA MET A 569 18.60 4.24 -19.82
C MET A 569 17.28 4.97 -20.05
N SER A 570 17.34 6.15 -20.67
CA SER A 570 16.16 6.93 -21.03
C SER A 570 15.27 6.16 -22.02
N TRP A 571 15.84 5.39 -22.95
CA TRP A 571 15.07 4.54 -23.86
C TRP A 571 14.28 3.46 -23.10
N ILE A 572 14.91 2.67 -22.23
CA ILE A 572 14.23 1.62 -21.44
C ILE A 572 13.16 2.22 -20.50
N LEU A 573 13.50 3.33 -19.83
CA LEU A 573 12.62 3.95 -18.84
C LEU A 573 11.47 4.75 -19.47
N SER A 574 11.53 5.07 -20.77
CA SER A 574 10.46 5.77 -21.50
C SER A 574 9.62 4.84 -22.41
N LEU A 575 9.78 3.52 -22.25
CA LEU A 575 8.95 2.53 -22.95
C LEU A 575 7.47 2.70 -22.57
N ASP A 576 6.59 2.57 -23.58
CA ASP A 576 5.15 2.77 -23.40
C ASP A 576 4.50 1.70 -22.53
N ILE A 577 5.18 0.57 -22.30
CA ILE A 577 4.72 -0.47 -21.37
C ILE A 577 4.49 0.09 -19.96
N TRP A 578 5.24 1.10 -19.53
CA TRP A 578 5.11 1.72 -18.21
C TRP A 578 3.90 2.65 -18.08
N THR A 579 3.37 3.13 -19.21
CA THR A 579 2.29 4.11 -19.25
C THR A 579 1.03 3.65 -18.51
N PRO A 580 0.40 2.50 -18.84
CA PRO A 580 -0.80 2.06 -18.15
C PRO A 580 -0.57 1.81 -16.66
N PHE A 581 0.55 1.17 -16.28
CA PHE A 581 0.88 0.96 -14.88
C PHE A 581 1.07 2.27 -14.12
N SER A 582 1.78 3.25 -14.71
CA SER A 582 2.01 4.54 -14.06
C SER A 582 0.72 5.35 -13.83
N ARG A 583 -0.30 5.16 -14.69
CA ARG A 583 -1.62 5.79 -14.52
C ARG A 583 -2.45 5.11 -13.44
N LEU A 584 -2.26 3.82 -13.22
CA LEU A 584 -2.97 3.05 -12.18
C LEU A 584 -2.29 3.10 -10.80
N THR A 585 -1.00 3.49 -10.73
CA THR A 585 -0.20 3.44 -9.49
C THR A 585 -0.87 4.08 -8.28
N TYR A 586 -1.53 5.24 -8.43
CA TYR A 586 -2.20 5.91 -7.31
C TYR A 586 -3.38 5.09 -6.76
N CYS A 587 -4.15 4.47 -7.66
CA CYS A 587 -5.24 3.59 -7.25
C CYS A 587 -4.70 2.31 -6.62
N VAL A 588 -3.69 1.67 -7.21
CA VAL A 588 -3.03 0.48 -6.62
C VAL A 588 -2.53 0.75 -5.22
N PHE A 589 -1.91 1.92 -5.00
CA PHE A 589 -1.49 2.38 -3.67
C PHE A 589 -2.64 2.36 -2.65
N LEU A 590 -3.83 2.81 -3.04
CA LEU A 590 -5.00 2.81 -2.17
C LEU A 590 -5.64 1.42 -1.99
N LEU A 591 -5.59 0.55 -2.99
CA LEU A 591 -6.29 -0.74 -2.97
C LEU A 591 -5.49 -1.86 -2.29
N GLN A 592 -4.16 -1.87 -2.45
CA GLN A 592 -3.37 -3.10 -2.27
C GLN A 592 -3.50 -3.76 -0.88
N SER A 593 -3.47 -3.01 0.22
CA SER A 593 -3.58 -3.59 1.57
C SER A 593 -4.93 -4.28 1.78
N ASN A 594 -6.03 -3.63 1.39
CA ASN A 594 -7.37 -4.22 1.54
C ASN A 594 -7.51 -5.50 0.71
N LEU A 595 -6.99 -5.53 -0.53
CA LEU A 595 -7.05 -6.71 -1.39
C LEU A 595 -6.23 -7.88 -0.83
N ILE A 596 -5.02 -7.61 -0.33
CA ILE A 596 -4.16 -8.62 0.29
C ILE A 596 -4.82 -9.19 1.57
N GLU A 597 -5.35 -8.31 2.43
CA GLU A 597 -6.08 -8.69 3.66
C GLU A 597 -7.30 -9.58 3.34
N ILE A 598 -8.13 -9.19 2.36
CA ILE A 598 -9.29 -9.97 1.95
C ILE A 598 -8.87 -11.38 1.53
N PHE A 599 -7.83 -11.49 0.70
CA PHE A 599 -7.36 -12.77 0.19
C PHE A 599 -6.86 -13.69 1.32
N TYR A 600 -5.96 -13.21 2.18
CA TYR A 600 -5.42 -14.05 3.25
C TYR A 600 -6.44 -14.39 4.33
N ARG A 601 -7.40 -13.51 4.63
CA ARG A 601 -8.48 -13.83 5.58
C ARG A 601 -9.49 -14.83 5.03
N CYS A 602 -9.57 -14.98 3.71
CA CYS A 602 -10.38 -16.02 3.07
C CYS A 602 -9.71 -17.41 3.06
N GLN A 603 -8.55 -17.57 3.69
CA GLN A 603 -7.86 -18.86 3.78
C GLN A 603 -8.76 -19.92 4.43
N ARG A 604 -8.90 -21.07 3.77
CA ARG A 604 -9.62 -22.26 4.30
C ARG A 604 -8.69 -23.21 5.04
N SER A 605 -7.44 -23.24 4.60
CA SER A 605 -6.35 -24.01 5.19
C SER A 605 -5.22 -23.06 5.54
N ALA A 606 -4.45 -23.42 6.57
CA ALA A 606 -3.23 -22.69 6.88
C ALA A 606 -2.25 -22.74 5.71
N LEU A 607 -1.53 -21.65 5.50
CA LEU A 607 -0.57 -21.53 4.41
C LEU A 607 0.83 -21.95 4.86
N TRP A 608 1.63 -22.41 3.92
CA TRP A 608 3.04 -22.67 4.16
C TRP A 608 3.84 -21.42 3.78
N PHE A 609 4.68 -20.94 4.70
CA PHE A 609 5.59 -19.83 4.41
C PHE A 609 6.91 -20.36 3.86
N ASP A 610 7.19 -20.02 2.60
CA ASP A 610 8.43 -20.34 1.92
C ASP A 610 8.79 -19.15 1.01
N GLU A 611 10.09 -18.95 0.77
CA GLU A 611 10.59 -17.83 -0.03
C GLU A 611 10.03 -17.81 -1.45
N PHE A 612 9.89 -18.97 -2.09
CA PHE A 612 9.37 -19.08 -3.44
C PHE A 612 7.87 -18.81 -3.47
N LEU A 613 7.11 -19.37 -2.53
CA LEU A 613 5.67 -19.10 -2.41
C LEU A 613 5.43 -17.61 -2.16
N TYR A 614 6.23 -16.99 -1.30
CA TYR A 614 6.15 -15.57 -1.03
C TYR A 614 6.44 -14.71 -2.27
N LEU A 615 7.46 -15.04 -3.06
CA LEU A 615 7.76 -14.34 -4.32
C LEU A 615 6.65 -14.53 -5.36
N ARG A 616 6.14 -15.75 -5.51
CA ARG A 616 5.02 -16.09 -6.39
C ARG A 616 3.79 -15.27 -6.02
N ASP A 617 3.40 -15.28 -4.76
CA ASP A 617 2.19 -14.61 -4.28
C ASP A 617 2.35 -13.09 -4.38
N SER A 618 3.53 -12.54 -4.08
CA SER A 618 3.79 -11.10 -4.26
C SER A 618 3.70 -10.67 -5.73
N THR A 619 4.22 -11.48 -6.65
CA THR A 619 4.12 -11.22 -8.09
C THR A 619 2.67 -11.30 -8.56
N TRP A 620 1.92 -12.28 -8.06
CA TRP A 620 0.49 -12.39 -8.35
C TRP A 620 -0.29 -11.19 -7.82
N PHE A 621 -0.07 -10.78 -6.57
CA PHE A 621 -0.72 -9.60 -5.98
C PHE A 621 -0.39 -8.31 -6.72
N PHE A 622 0.85 -8.16 -7.23
CA PHE A 622 1.19 -7.03 -8.07
C PHE A 622 0.24 -6.92 -9.27
N PHE A 623 0.14 -7.95 -10.10
CA PHE A 623 -0.74 -7.92 -11.27
C PHE A 623 -2.23 -7.88 -10.90
N PHE A 624 -2.63 -8.59 -9.83
CA PHE A 624 -4.01 -8.60 -9.36
C PHE A 624 -4.47 -7.21 -8.89
N CYS A 625 -3.65 -6.49 -8.12
CA CYS A 625 -3.98 -5.13 -7.69
C CYS A 625 -4.11 -4.18 -8.89
N TYR A 626 -3.26 -4.33 -9.91
CA TYR A 626 -3.37 -3.54 -11.13
C TYR A 626 -4.65 -3.83 -11.92
N LEU A 627 -5.05 -5.10 -12.01
CA LEU A 627 -6.32 -5.50 -12.64
C LEU A 627 -7.52 -4.90 -11.89
N CYS A 628 -7.54 -5.03 -10.56
CA CYS A 628 -8.59 -4.46 -9.71
C CYS A 628 -8.64 -2.94 -9.72
N ALA A 629 -7.53 -2.25 -9.99
CA ALA A 629 -7.47 -0.79 -10.07
C ALA A 629 -8.17 -0.20 -11.30
N ILE A 630 -8.28 -0.95 -12.41
CA ILE A 630 -8.87 -0.48 -13.68
C ILE A 630 -10.29 0.10 -13.49
N PRO A 631 -11.26 -0.61 -12.91
CA PRO A 631 -12.61 -0.08 -12.74
C PRO A 631 -12.65 1.19 -11.88
N PHE A 632 -11.88 1.24 -10.79
CA PHE A 632 -11.81 2.42 -9.92
C PHE A 632 -11.26 3.65 -10.66
N VAL A 633 -10.21 3.48 -11.47
CA VAL A 633 -9.62 4.59 -12.22
C VAL A 633 -10.55 5.06 -13.35
N VAL A 634 -11.14 4.13 -14.10
CA VAL A 634 -11.98 4.43 -15.26
C VAL A 634 -13.32 5.04 -14.86
N LEU A 635 -13.91 4.60 -13.74
CA LEU A 635 -15.24 5.01 -13.30
C LEU A 635 -15.22 6.15 -12.27
N VAL A 636 -14.13 6.35 -11.53
CA VAL A 636 -14.05 7.34 -10.45
C VAL A 636 -12.95 8.36 -10.67
N GLU A 637 -11.68 7.95 -10.74
CA GLU A 637 -10.55 8.90 -10.82
C GLU A 637 -10.58 9.75 -12.10
N MET A 638 -10.62 9.10 -13.27
CA MET A 638 -10.57 9.81 -14.55
C MET A 638 -11.80 10.71 -14.78
N PRO A 639 -13.03 10.28 -14.49
CA PRO A 639 -14.19 11.16 -14.59
C PRO A 639 -14.10 12.36 -13.65
N ALA A 640 -13.72 12.17 -12.38
CA ALA A 640 -13.60 13.26 -11.42
C ALA A 640 -12.61 14.33 -11.89
N LEU A 641 -11.44 13.93 -12.40
CA LEU A 641 -10.44 14.85 -12.96
C LEU A 641 -10.93 15.58 -14.21
N GLN A 642 -11.81 14.98 -15.00
CA GLN A 642 -12.37 15.61 -16.20
C GLN A 642 -13.50 16.58 -15.85
N VAL A 643 -14.37 16.20 -14.91
CA VAL A 643 -15.41 17.06 -14.35
C VAL A 643 -14.80 18.30 -13.73
N GLU A 644 -13.73 18.15 -12.94
CA GLU A 644 -12.96 19.27 -12.39
C GLU A 644 -12.49 20.21 -13.51
N LYS A 645 -11.80 19.67 -14.52
CA LYS A 645 -11.32 20.47 -15.66
C LYS A 645 -12.45 21.22 -16.36
N LEU A 646 -13.60 20.59 -16.58
CA LEU A 646 -14.75 21.22 -17.23
C LEU A 646 -15.35 22.34 -16.36
N ALA A 647 -15.56 22.06 -15.06
CA ALA A 647 -16.16 23.02 -14.11
C ALA A 647 -15.31 24.28 -13.94
N PHE A 648 -13.98 24.14 -13.93
CA PHE A 648 -13.07 25.29 -13.81
C PHE A 648 -12.69 25.92 -15.14
N MET A 649 -12.88 25.24 -16.27
CA MET A 649 -12.71 25.85 -17.59
C MET A 649 -13.81 26.90 -17.85
N SER A 650 -15.04 26.71 -17.36
CA SER A 650 -16.10 27.74 -17.43
C SER A 650 -15.82 28.98 -16.58
N LEU A 651 -14.93 28.89 -15.58
CA LEU A 651 -14.54 29.99 -14.70
C LEU A 651 -13.33 30.79 -15.22
N ARG A 652 -12.61 30.28 -16.23
CA ARG A 652 -11.53 31.05 -16.89
C ARG A 652 -12.14 32.08 -17.85
N SER A 653 -12.25 33.33 -17.40
CA SER A 653 -12.43 34.47 -18.29
C SER A 653 -11.19 34.62 -19.21
N LYS A 654 -11.44 34.56 -20.53
CA LYS A 654 -10.57 34.79 -21.70
C LYS A 654 -9.08 34.35 -21.63
N PRO A 655 -8.54 33.69 -22.67
CA PRO A 655 -7.09 33.52 -22.77
C PRO A 655 -6.41 34.91 -22.79
N PRO A 656 -5.26 35.09 -22.11
CA PRO A 656 -4.54 36.35 -22.17
C PRO A 656 -4.15 36.64 -23.62
N THR A 657 -4.43 37.87 -24.06
CA THR A 657 -4.07 38.44 -25.37
C THR A 657 -2.56 38.71 -25.52
N ASP A 658 -1.73 38.20 -24.61
CA ASP A 658 -0.29 38.38 -24.65
C ASP A 658 0.38 37.23 -25.41
N GLU A 659 0.96 37.57 -26.56
CA GLU A 659 1.77 36.70 -27.42
C GLU A 659 2.94 36.03 -26.63
N LYS A 660 3.38 36.67 -25.53
CA LYS A 660 4.34 36.11 -24.56
C LYS A 660 3.82 34.89 -23.80
N ALA A 661 2.53 34.80 -23.47
CA ALA A 661 1.95 33.66 -22.74
C ALA A 661 1.61 32.47 -23.66
N ARG A 662 1.35 32.73 -24.94
CA ARG A 662 1.23 31.68 -25.96
C ARG A 662 2.58 31.00 -26.20
N SER A 663 3.69 31.75 -26.20
CA SER A 663 5.02 31.15 -26.36
C SER A 663 5.33 30.09 -25.27
N LEU A 664 4.98 30.31 -24.00
CA LEU A 664 5.32 29.36 -22.94
C LEU A 664 4.46 28.08 -22.91
N LEU A 665 3.31 28.07 -23.60
CA LEU A 665 2.47 26.87 -23.77
C LEU A 665 2.58 26.23 -25.17
N MET A 666 3.04 26.97 -26.17
CA MET A 666 3.23 26.51 -27.56
C MET A 666 4.70 26.20 -27.91
N VAL A 667 5.69 26.47 -27.04
CA VAL A 667 7.12 26.20 -27.30
C VAL A 667 7.50 24.70 -27.32
N SER A 668 6.52 23.78 -27.32
CA SER A 668 6.77 22.40 -27.74
C SER A 668 6.43 22.11 -29.21
N MET A 669 5.82 23.04 -29.96
CA MET A 669 5.15 22.74 -31.24
C MET A 669 5.76 23.35 -32.52
N ASP A 670 6.70 24.30 -32.48
CA ASP A 670 7.08 25.06 -33.70
C ASP A 670 8.55 24.98 -34.15
N LYS A 671 9.32 23.95 -33.78
CA LYS A 671 10.65 23.74 -34.37
C LYS A 671 10.91 22.27 -34.67
N GLU A 672 10.44 21.81 -35.84
CA GLU A 672 11.09 20.79 -36.68
C GLU A 672 10.34 20.49 -38.01
N THR A 673 9.39 21.33 -38.44
CA THR A 673 8.75 21.24 -39.79
C THR A 673 9.34 22.21 -40.83
N LYS A 674 10.58 22.68 -40.63
CA LYS A 674 11.33 23.44 -41.64
C LYS A 674 12.79 23.03 -41.66
N GLU A 675 13.03 21.77 -42.03
CA GLU A 675 14.29 21.27 -42.62
C GLU A 675 14.05 19.82 -43.10
N SER A 676 13.08 19.67 -44.01
CA SER A 676 12.98 18.53 -44.94
C SER A 676 12.12 18.95 -46.14
N SER A 677 12.64 19.94 -46.86
CA SER A 677 12.31 20.21 -48.26
C SER A 677 13.61 20.51 -48.99
#